data_AF-A0A3G6N090-F1
#
_entry.id   AF-A0A3G6N090-F1
#
_cell.length_a   1.000
_cell.length_b   1.000
_cell.length_c   1.000
_cell.angle_alpha   90.00
_cell.angle_beta   90.00
_cell.angle_gamma   90.00
#
_symmetry.space_group_name_H-M   'P 1'
#
loop_
_entity.id
_entity.type
_entity.pdbx_description
1 polymer ?
#
loop_
_entity_poly.entity_id
_entity_poly.type
_entity_poly.pdbx_seq_one_letter_code
_entity_poly.pdbx_strand_id
1 'polypeptide(L)'
;MKKNISLMLLAFVFLLFGCQQELDLITQDNQTNVYTLNKENIRTQILKKSDYESKNFLKSNIEGVSNFLRTQQSENIAFSKSIQKIDGYEIYTDTFEEVSYLTAKYYSFYIIGQDNTEYEEKLVLKSIDDQVTEKYILRYKRKLDFSIDPKSYQTIKLSNSSNANGRMMFIDTFSMGCSTYTVTSYECGYTGHHTNGQYCNVLNATMPYNIVSVSFDPSCMAGEGGGSSSGGGGGGGVPGTYIPPVITIPTSAPIYTTHGPKGKTCNPLGLNSTEIDHINDDQSMRLKIYQYIAISGSTGYPLPCDNEYFVEEYKTFIKSIIKYVSESGTSANDLSFDYLNYAYQFFQDEYYDMAEPENFFHRLKTLDNALAQTPNLLIDIPCSELDDWQAVAMHQVPTSVKSKLQNIKNQTGWWNSWETTDLDQGAGTGINMDLFPITINSLPNKPNTNVKYTPAEFFDFFRKNINLFAEKFTPIEDNYYNIHDTALWNSTNPLGALLHIDINPDDGTVICSGFNSNTWIFTTIKAPFGYAYDGVHPVTGNRIFSYHIDNNGRMIIYTRGVDRVTKKAPFNSSISAIVNYAAESAAFSGADNLWEKMQEKLSKHINDNGGNASIIEAKKYRPNYNKVKSYLKNQATLQSLGCN
;
A
#
# COMPACT_ATOMS: atom_id res chain seq x y z
N MET A 1 -18.64 -46.48 38.57
CA MET A 1 -18.28 -45.67 39.76
C MET A 1 -16.83 -45.24 39.63
N LYS A 2 -16.55 -43.95 39.94
CA LYS A 2 -15.24 -43.25 39.94
C LYS A 2 -14.71 -42.74 38.58
N LYS A 3 -15.20 -41.56 38.18
CA LYS A 3 -14.43 -40.51 37.48
C LYS A 3 -14.70 -39.22 38.25
N ASN A 4 -13.72 -38.73 39.03
CA ASN A 4 -13.91 -37.51 39.84
C ASN A 4 -12.60 -36.75 40.19
N ILE A 5 -11.59 -36.73 39.32
CA ILE A 5 -10.36 -35.92 39.54
C ILE A 5 -9.94 -35.10 38.29
N SER A 6 -10.79 -34.96 37.25
CA SER A 6 -10.46 -34.11 36.08
C SER A 6 -11.24 -32.80 35.96
N LEU A 7 -12.27 -32.56 36.77
CA LEU A 7 -13.06 -31.32 36.68
C LEU A 7 -12.67 -30.22 37.70
N MET A 8 -11.82 -30.52 38.67
CA MET A 8 -11.44 -29.54 39.70
C MET A 8 -10.12 -28.81 39.39
N LEU A 9 -9.32 -29.31 38.43
CA LEU A 9 -8.09 -28.66 37.97
C LEU A 9 -8.27 -27.72 36.77
N LEU A 10 -9.42 -27.78 36.09
CA LEU A 10 -9.74 -26.82 35.02
C LEU A 10 -10.31 -25.50 35.60
N ALA A 11 -10.99 -25.55 36.76
CA ALA A 11 -11.59 -24.38 37.40
C ALA A 11 -10.58 -23.42 38.05
N PHE A 12 -9.31 -23.81 38.22
CA PHE A 12 -8.26 -22.95 38.79
C PHE A 12 -7.35 -22.29 37.74
N VAL A 13 -7.42 -22.72 36.47
CA VAL A 13 -6.70 -22.08 35.36
C VAL A 13 -7.52 -20.96 34.72
N PHE A 14 -8.85 -21.00 34.81
CA PHE A 14 -9.73 -19.99 34.22
C PHE A 14 -9.93 -18.70 35.04
N LEU A 15 -9.44 -18.64 36.29
CA LEU A 15 -9.35 -17.38 37.04
C LEU A 15 -8.16 -16.49 36.58
N LEU A 16 -7.30 -16.96 35.67
CA LEU A 16 -6.13 -16.22 35.18
C LEU A 16 -6.25 -15.75 33.71
N PHE A 17 -7.37 -16.00 33.04
CA PHE A 17 -7.58 -15.65 31.63
C PHE A 17 -8.70 -14.62 31.36
N GLY A 18 -9.34 -14.10 32.41
CA GLY A 18 -10.37 -13.05 32.28
C GLY A 18 -9.85 -11.66 31.85
N CYS A 19 -8.53 -11.42 31.85
CA CYS A 19 -7.94 -10.13 31.47
C CYS A 19 -7.30 -10.11 30.07
N GLN A 20 -7.40 -11.18 29.26
CA GLN A 20 -6.67 -11.24 27.99
C GLN A 20 -7.39 -10.56 26.82
N GLN A 21 -8.71 -10.32 26.88
CA GLN A 21 -9.44 -9.66 25.78
C GLN A 21 -9.51 -8.13 25.87
N GLU A 22 -9.10 -7.51 26.98
CA GLU A 22 -9.06 -6.04 27.11
C GLU A 22 -7.74 -5.42 26.60
N LEU A 23 -6.73 -6.22 26.22
CA LEU A 23 -5.35 -5.72 26.02
C LEU A 23 -4.78 -5.87 24.60
N ASP A 24 -5.38 -6.70 23.73
CA ASP A 24 -4.87 -6.92 22.37
C ASP A 24 -5.12 -5.74 21.40
N LEU A 25 -5.85 -4.70 21.81
CA LEU A 25 -6.19 -3.54 20.96
C LEU A 25 -5.49 -2.22 21.36
N ILE A 26 -4.74 -2.18 22.47
CA ILE A 26 -3.93 -1.00 22.84
C ILE A 26 -2.55 -1.01 22.15
N THR A 27 -2.18 -2.13 21.54
CA THR A 27 -0.85 -2.34 20.93
C THR A 27 -0.70 -1.85 19.48
N GLN A 28 -1.67 -1.10 18.96
CA GLN A 28 -1.66 -0.67 17.55
C GLN A 28 -1.29 0.81 17.37
N ASP A 29 -0.36 1.33 18.18
CA ASP A 29 0.28 2.63 17.94
C ASP A 29 1.81 2.56 18.22
N ASN A 30 2.57 2.96 17.19
CA ASN A 30 3.99 3.35 17.14
C ASN A 30 5.09 2.35 17.58
N GLN A 31 5.76 1.79 16.56
CA GLN A 31 7.09 1.19 16.65
C GLN A 31 8.17 2.28 16.71
N THR A 32 8.67 2.60 17.90
CA THR A 32 10.07 2.95 18.15
C THR A 32 10.31 2.76 19.65
N ASN A 33 11.22 1.85 20.01
CA ASN A 33 11.39 1.20 21.31
C ASN A 33 10.39 0.05 21.59
N VAL A 34 10.72 -1.15 21.09
CA VAL A 34 9.97 -2.37 21.36
C VAL A 34 10.16 -2.79 22.82
N TYR A 35 9.28 -2.32 23.71
CA TYR A 35 8.96 -3.07 24.91
C TYR A 35 8.03 -4.20 24.51
N THR A 36 8.49 -5.45 24.54
CA THR A 36 7.63 -6.60 24.30
C THR A 36 6.56 -6.63 25.40
N LEU A 37 5.28 -6.66 25.02
CA LEU A 37 4.17 -6.91 25.94
C LEU A 37 4.31 -8.34 26.47
N ASN A 38 5.06 -8.49 27.56
CA ASN A 38 5.06 -9.71 28.34
C ASN A 38 4.05 -9.57 29.48
N LYS A 39 3.57 -10.71 29.97
CA LYS A 39 2.63 -10.80 31.12
C LYS A 39 3.18 -10.11 32.38
N GLU A 40 4.48 -9.83 32.43
CA GLU A 40 5.16 -9.24 33.58
C GLU A 40 5.01 -7.71 33.65
N ASN A 41 4.69 -7.06 32.52
CA ASN A 41 4.61 -5.60 32.38
C ASN A 41 3.18 -5.03 32.55
N ILE A 42 2.18 -5.90 32.76
CA ILE A 42 0.79 -5.50 33.00
C ILE A 42 0.40 -5.95 34.41
N ARG A 43 -0.06 -5.01 35.23
CA ARG A 43 -0.62 -5.32 36.55
C ARG A 43 -2.04 -4.80 36.65
N THR A 44 -2.99 -5.70 36.86
CA THR A 44 -4.39 -5.36 37.13
C THR A 44 -4.67 -5.48 38.61
N GLN A 45 -5.26 -4.46 39.21
CA GLN A 45 -5.75 -4.49 40.59
C GLN A 45 -7.16 -3.91 40.69
N ILE A 46 -7.98 -4.51 41.56
CA ILE A 46 -9.28 -3.98 41.92
C ILE A 46 -9.10 -3.05 43.12
N LEU A 47 -9.44 -1.78 42.95
CA LEU A 47 -9.36 -0.73 43.95
C LEU A 47 -10.72 -0.46 44.59
N LYS A 48 -10.71 0.01 45.84
CA LYS A 48 -11.91 0.28 46.64
C LYS A 48 -12.16 1.78 46.75
N LYS A 49 -13.35 2.13 47.26
CA LYS A 49 -13.75 3.52 47.57
C LYS A 49 -12.67 4.35 48.26
N SER A 50 -11.97 3.79 49.25
CA SER A 50 -10.90 4.49 49.97
C SER A 50 -9.73 4.90 49.07
N ASP A 51 -9.43 4.08 48.05
CA ASP A 51 -8.36 4.38 47.08
C ASP A 51 -8.79 5.51 46.14
N TYR A 52 -10.05 5.52 45.71
CA TYR A 52 -10.64 6.63 44.96
C TYR A 52 -10.61 7.93 45.76
N GLU A 53 -11.06 7.88 47.03
CA GLU A 53 -11.07 9.05 47.92
C GLU A 53 -9.66 9.61 48.19
N SER A 54 -8.62 8.77 48.16
CA SER A 54 -7.23 9.19 48.33
C SER A 54 -6.60 9.83 47.07
N LYS A 55 -7.20 9.66 45.89
CA LYS A 55 -6.66 10.09 44.59
C LYS A 55 -7.41 11.31 44.03
N ASN A 56 -7.06 12.50 44.51
CA ASN A 56 -7.72 13.77 44.14
C ASN A 56 -7.83 14.03 42.62
N PHE A 57 -6.84 13.58 41.83
CA PHE A 57 -6.85 13.74 40.37
C PHE A 57 -7.94 12.91 39.69
N LEU A 58 -8.34 11.77 40.26
CA LEU A 58 -9.46 10.98 39.74
C LEU A 58 -10.79 11.66 40.06
N LYS A 59 -10.91 12.20 41.28
CA LYS A 59 -12.14 12.87 41.73
C LYS A 59 -12.55 14.02 40.82
N SER A 60 -11.64 14.94 40.52
CA SER A 60 -11.93 16.09 39.65
C SER A 60 -12.32 15.68 38.22
N ASN A 61 -11.70 14.61 37.69
CA ASN A 61 -12.01 14.11 36.36
C ASN A 61 -13.34 13.35 36.31
N ILE A 62 -13.66 12.55 37.33
CA ILE A 62 -14.95 11.87 37.43
C ILE A 62 -16.08 12.88 37.62
N GLU A 63 -15.92 13.88 38.49
CA GLU A 63 -16.91 14.95 38.66
C GLU A 63 -17.14 15.73 37.34
N GLY A 64 -16.06 16.02 36.60
CA GLY A 64 -16.15 16.63 35.27
C GLY A 64 -16.94 15.79 34.27
N VAL A 65 -16.69 14.46 34.23
CA VAL A 65 -17.44 13.55 33.35
C VAL A 65 -18.88 13.35 33.84
N SER A 66 -19.12 13.23 35.14
CA SER A 66 -20.49 13.17 35.70
C SER A 66 -21.29 14.41 35.34
N ASN A 67 -20.69 15.60 35.44
CA ASN A 67 -21.34 16.84 35.05
C ASN A 67 -21.60 16.87 33.54
N PHE A 68 -20.62 16.47 32.72
CA PHE A 68 -20.82 16.34 31.27
C PHE A 68 -22.00 15.42 30.94
N LEU A 69 -22.04 14.21 31.49
CA LEU A 69 -23.11 13.23 31.28
C LEU A 69 -24.48 13.76 31.75
N ARG A 70 -24.53 14.52 32.85
CA ARG A 70 -25.76 15.17 33.34
C ARG A 70 -26.20 16.33 32.43
N THR A 71 -25.27 17.16 31.94
CA THR A 71 -25.63 18.31 31.07
C THR A 71 -26.15 17.89 29.69
N GLN A 72 -25.70 16.77 29.16
CA GLN A 72 -26.22 16.22 27.89
C GLN A 72 -27.68 15.71 28.00
N GLN A 73 -28.26 15.62 29.20
CA GLN A 73 -29.65 15.19 29.40
C GLN A 73 -30.70 16.27 29.10
N SER A 74 -30.34 17.55 29.01
CA SER A 74 -31.34 18.60 28.80
C SER A 74 -31.81 18.77 27.35
N GLU A 75 -31.15 18.12 26.39
CA GLU A 75 -31.51 18.17 24.97
C GLU A 75 -31.60 16.74 24.43
N ASN A 76 -32.73 16.38 23.81
CA ASN A 76 -33.02 15.04 23.31
C ASN A 76 -31.98 14.57 22.27
N ILE A 77 -30.93 13.88 22.72
CA ILE A 77 -30.00 13.18 21.83
C ILE A 77 -30.63 11.85 21.43
N ALA A 78 -30.97 11.73 20.15
CA ALA A 78 -31.58 10.54 19.58
C ALA A 78 -30.54 9.43 19.34
N PHE A 79 -30.16 8.69 20.40
CA PHE A 79 -29.70 7.31 20.25
C PHE A 79 -30.91 6.39 20.39
N SER A 80 -31.42 5.91 19.25
CA SER A 80 -32.48 4.90 19.09
C SER A 80 -33.79 5.07 19.89
N LYS A 81 -34.87 5.33 19.14
CA LYS A 81 -36.31 5.32 19.46
C LYS A 81 -36.77 4.94 20.88
N SER A 82 -37.47 5.91 21.46
CA SER A 82 -38.43 5.89 22.58
C SER A 82 -37.90 5.61 23.98
N ILE A 83 -37.41 6.65 24.67
CA ILE A 83 -37.33 6.69 26.14
C ILE A 83 -37.75 8.09 26.63
N GLN A 84 -38.62 8.12 27.64
CA GLN A 84 -39.07 9.31 28.35
C GLN A 84 -37.89 9.97 29.10
N LYS A 85 -38.09 11.21 29.55
CA LYS A 85 -37.16 12.00 30.37
C LYS A 85 -36.79 11.22 31.65
N ILE A 86 -35.54 10.77 31.81
CA ILE A 86 -35.12 9.90 32.94
C ILE A 86 -33.77 10.33 33.55
N ASP A 87 -33.77 10.53 34.86
CA ASP A 87 -32.59 10.61 35.74
C ASP A 87 -31.90 9.23 35.83
N GLY A 88 -30.56 9.13 35.86
CA GLY A 88 -29.95 7.87 36.37
C GLY A 88 -28.63 7.33 35.80
N TYR A 89 -27.72 8.14 35.25
CA TYR A 89 -26.34 7.66 35.06
C TYR A 89 -25.51 7.93 36.32
N GLU A 90 -25.03 6.86 36.96
CA GLU A 90 -24.14 6.90 38.11
C GLU A 90 -22.81 6.22 37.76
N ILE A 91 -21.69 6.94 37.94
CA ILE A 91 -20.36 6.35 37.83
C ILE A 91 -20.07 5.68 39.17
N TYR A 92 -19.96 4.35 39.16
CA TYR A 92 -19.74 3.56 40.36
C TYR A 92 -18.27 3.69 40.79
N THR A 93 -18.04 4.35 41.92
CA THR A 93 -16.70 4.64 42.46
C THR A 93 -16.32 3.79 43.67
N ASP A 94 -17.23 2.95 44.16
CA ASP A 94 -16.98 2.09 45.32
C ASP A 94 -16.02 0.94 44.99
N THR A 95 -15.99 0.49 43.73
CA THR A 95 -15.05 -0.52 43.22
C THR A 95 -14.72 -0.23 41.76
N PHE A 96 -13.43 -0.17 41.43
CA PHE A 96 -12.93 0.19 40.09
C PHE A 96 -11.61 -0.54 39.80
N GLU A 97 -11.24 -0.69 38.53
CA GLU A 97 -10.02 -1.43 38.15
C GLU A 97 -8.91 -0.45 37.80
N GLU A 98 -7.67 -0.73 38.25
CA GLU A 98 -6.46 -0.07 37.76
C GLU A 98 -5.63 -1.09 36.98
N VAL A 99 -5.32 -0.75 35.72
CA VAL A 99 -4.37 -1.48 34.88
C VAL A 99 -3.12 -0.63 34.72
N SER A 100 -2.02 -1.06 35.31
CA SER A 100 -0.71 -0.42 35.13
C SER A 100 0.01 -1.03 33.92
N TYR A 101 0.47 -0.18 33.02
CA TYR A 101 1.27 -0.54 31.85
C TYR A 101 2.41 0.47 31.66
N LEU A 102 3.65 0.01 31.84
CA LEU A 102 4.84 0.86 31.83
C LEU A 102 4.67 2.06 32.80
N THR A 103 4.70 3.29 32.28
CA THR A 103 4.51 4.53 33.04
C THR A 103 3.05 4.99 33.10
N ALA A 104 2.15 4.34 32.36
CA ALA A 104 0.73 4.69 32.30
C ALA A 104 -0.12 3.81 33.24
N LYS A 105 -1.18 4.41 33.77
CA LYS A 105 -2.22 3.72 34.55
C LYS A 105 -3.59 3.98 33.92
N TYR A 106 -4.38 2.93 33.77
CA TYR A 106 -5.74 3.01 33.25
C TYR A 106 -6.72 2.69 34.37
N TYR A 107 -7.62 3.62 34.66
CA TYR A 107 -8.63 3.46 35.70
C TYR A 107 -10.00 3.26 35.06
N SER A 108 -10.63 2.10 35.29
CA SER A 108 -11.93 1.76 34.70
C SER A 108 -13.04 1.76 35.75
N PHE A 109 -14.10 2.55 35.52
CA PHE A 109 -15.25 2.69 36.42
C PHE A 109 -16.50 2.24 35.71
N TYR A 110 -17.34 1.45 36.37
CA TYR A 110 -18.64 1.08 35.80
C TYR A 110 -19.55 2.30 35.71
N ILE A 111 -20.23 2.43 34.58
CA ILE A 111 -21.31 3.38 34.40
C ILE A 111 -22.61 2.61 34.54
N ILE A 112 -23.38 2.92 35.57
CA ILE A 112 -24.70 2.33 35.78
C ILE A 112 -25.71 3.31 35.20
N GLY A 113 -26.38 2.89 34.12
CA GLY A 113 -27.37 3.66 33.37
C GLY A 113 -28.56 2.79 32.95
N GLN A 114 -29.62 3.41 32.45
CA GLN A 114 -30.95 2.81 32.36
C GLN A 114 -31.08 1.57 31.44
N ASP A 115 -31.89 0.60 31.87
CA ASP A 115 -32.63 -0.54 31.24
C ASP A 115 -32.10 -1.29 30.00
N ASN A 116 -31.06 -0.83 29.31
CA ASN A 116 -30.48 -1.54 28.18
C ASN A 116 -29.52 -2.62 28.70
N THR A 117 -30.10 -3.67 29.24
CA THR A 117 -29.44 -4.89 29.77
C THR A 117 -28.49 -5.57 28.79
N GLU A 118 -28.44 -5.14 27.53
CA GLU A 118 -27.61 -5.74 26.50
C GLU A 118 -26.16 -5.23 26.49
N TYR A 119 -25.89 -4.01 26.97
CA TYR A 119 -24.56 -3.41 26.92
C TYR A 119 -24.06 -2.96 28.30
N GLU A 120 -22.80 -3.26 28.58
CA GLU A 120 -22.06 -2.70 29.70
C GLU A 120 -21.24 -1.50 29.23
N GLU A 121 -21.18 -0.47 30.07
CA GLU A 121 -20.42 0.74 29.83
C GLU A 121 -19.42 0.98 30.98
N LYS A 122 -18.17 1.32 30.63
CA LYS A 122 -17.12 1.70 31.57
C LYS A 122 -16.54 3.07 31.19
N LEU A 123 -16.35 3.95 32.16
CA LEU A 123 -15.48 5.13 32.01
C LEU A 123 -14.03 4.68 32.21
N VAL A 124 -13.17 4.89 31.22
CA VAL A 124 -11.73 4.61 31.30
C VAL A 124 -10.94 5.92 31.32
N LEU A 125 -10.12 6.10 32.35
CA LEU A 125 -9.22 7.26 32.50
C LEU A 125 -7.78 6.79 32.35
N LYS A 126 -7.07 7.29 31.34
CA LYS A 126 -5.63 7.05 31.20
C LYS A 126 -4.88 8.13 31.96
N SER A 127 -3.94 7.73 32.79
CA SER A 127 -3.12 8.61 33.61
C SER A 127 -1.63 8.33 33.43
N ILE A 128 -0.86 9.41 33.35
CA ILE A 128 0.61 9.39 33.36
C ILE A 128 1.03 10.38 34.44
N ASP A 129 1.94 9.98 35.33
CA ASP A 129 2.41 10.78 36.48
C ASP A 129 1.26 11.40 37.31
N ASP A 130 0.23 10.59 37.59
CA ASP A 130 -0.99 10.96 38.33
C ASP A 130 -1.77 12.15 37.72
N GLN A 131 -1.63 12.39 36.42
CA GLN A 131 -2.47 13.29 35.64
C GLN A 131 -3.30 12.50 34.62
N VAL A 132 -4.61 12.76 34.52
CA VAL A 132 -5.46 12.15 33.48
C VAL A 132 -5.17 12.83 32.15
N THR A 133 -4.61 12.08 31.21
CA THR A 133 -4.27 12.57 29.86
C THR A 133 -5.37 12.27 28.85
N GLU A 134 -6.11 11.18 29.05
CA GLU A 134 -7.17 10.74 28.13
C GLU A 134 -8.35 10.15 28.90
N LYS A 135 -9.54 10.26 28.32
CA LYS A 135 -10.82 9.83 28.91
C LYS A 135 -11.61 9.11 27.84
N TYR A 136 -12.22 7.96 28.16
CA TYR A 136 -12.99 7.16 27.22
C TYR A 136 -14.26 6.61 27.86
N ILE A 137 -15.33 6.46 27.09
CA ILE A 137 -16.41 5.53 27.41
C ILE A 137 -16.18 4.27 26.58
N LEU A 138 -16.06 3.15 27.27
CA LEU A 138 -15.95 1.84 26.67
C LEU A 138 -17.32 1.15 26.76
N ARG A 139 -17.86 0.72 25.62
CA ARG A 139 -19.14 0.02 25.53
C ARG A 139 -18.96 -1.36 24.89
N TYR A 140 -19.56 -2.39 25.49
CA TYR A 140 -19.52 -3.76 24.96
C TYR A 140 -20.69 -4.60 25.48
N LYS A 141 -20.96 -5.71 24.80
CA LYS A 141 -21.96 -6.72 25.17
C LYS A 141 -21.28 -7.91 25.84
N ARG A 142 -21.84 -8.38 26.95
CA ARG A 142 -21.47 -9.69 27.52
C ARG A 142 -22.28 -10.80 26.88
N LYS A 143 -21.62 -11.92 26.63
CA LYS A 143 -22.26 -13.20 26.32
C LYS A 143 -22.79 -13.85 27.60
N LEU A 144 -23.59 -14.90 27.43
CA LEU A 144 -24.17 -15.66 28.55
C LEU A 144 -23.11 -16.32 29.46
N ASP A 145 -21.89 -16.52 28.96
CA ASP A 145 -20.73 -17.02 29.72
C ASP A 145 -19.89 -15.90 30.36
N PHE A 146 -20.42 -14.67 30.38
CA PHE A 146 -19.78 -13.44 30.85
C PHE A 146 -18.55 -13.00 30.05
N SER A 147 -18.20 -13.69 28.95
CA SER A 147 -17.18 -13.23 28.02
C SER A 147 -17.66 -11.97 27.30
N ILE A 148 -16.71 -11.12 26.88
CA ILE A 148 -17.02 -9.98 26.03
C ILE A 148 -17.30 -10.50 24.61
N ASP A 149 -18.30 -9.94 23.93
CA ASP A 149 -18.44 -10.11 22.48
C ASP A 149 -17.50 -9.15 21.75
N PRO A 150 -16.41 -9.63 21.12
CA PRO A 150 -15.41 -8.75 20.51
C PRO A 150 -15.98 -7.87 19.39
N LYS A 151 -17.11 -8.25 18.78
CA LYS A 151 -17.77 -7.45 17.73
C LYS A 151 -18.60 -6.28 18.27
N SER A 152 -18.84 -6.25 19.57
CA SER A 152 -19.66 -5.24 20.24
C SER A 152 -18.85 -4.09 20.84
N TYR A 153 -17.52 -4.18 20.77
CA TYR A 153 -16.59 -3.25 21.41
C TYR A 153 -16.62 -1.89 20.72
N GLN A 154 -16.86 -0.84 21.49
CA GLN A 154 -16.87 0.55 21.02
C GLN A 154 -16.18 1.45 22.03
N THR A 155 -15.26 2.30 21.56
CA THR A 155 -14.57 3.29 22.40
C THR A 155 -14.95 4.70 21.97
N ILE A 156 -15.35 5.52 22.93
CA ILE A 156 -15.73 6.92 22.70
C ILE A 156 -14.75 7.79 23.47
N LYS A 157 -13.83 8.48 22.78
CA LYS A 157 -12.88 9.39 23.42
C LYS A 157 -13.60 10.67 23.85
N LEU A 158 -13.50 11.02 25.13
CA LEU A 158 -14.01 12.27 25.69
C LEU A 158 -12.88 13.32 25.61
N SER A 159 -12.87 14.12 24.55
CA SER A 159 -11.94 15.26 24.46
C SER A 159 -12.44 16.40 25.35
N ASN A 160 -11.51 17.14 25.98
CA ASN A 160 -11.85 18.36 26.70
C ASN A 160 -12.37 19.38 25.66
N SER A 161 -13.69 19.52 25.55
CA SER A 161 -14.34 20.61 24.83
C SER A 161 -13.98 21.92 25.54
N SER A 162 -12.98 22.63 25.03
CA SER A 162 -12.79 24.04 25.37
C SER A 162 -13.92 24.82 24.70
N ASN A 163 -14.75 25.47 25.52
CA ASN A 163 -15.78 26.41 25.13
C ASN A 163 -15.31 27.37 24.01
N ALA A 164 -15.75 27.13 22.78
CA ALA A 164 -15.68 28.11 21.69
C ALA A 164 -16.83 27.86 20.69
N ASN A 165 -18.04 28.28 21.06
CA ASN A 165 -19.16 28.70 20.19
C ASN A 165 -19.52 27.91 18.91
N GLY A 166 -19.12 26.64 18.78
CA GLY A 166 -19.58 25.71 17.75
C GLY A 166 -19.46 24.29 18.29
N ARG A 167 -20.57 23.56 18.37
CA ARG A 167 -20.60 22.21 18.94
C ARG A 167 -19.99 21.22 17.96
N MET A 168 -18.69 20.96 18.12
CA MET A 168 -18.05 19.78 17.55
C MET A 168 -18.55 18.56 18.34
N MET A 169 -19.18 17.58 17.68
CA MET A 169 -19.73 16.43 18.39
C MET A 169 -18.68 15.35 18.64
N PHE A 170 -17.73 15.19 17.72
CA PHE A 170 -16.88 14.01 17.71
C PHE A 170 -15.58 14.27 16.95
N ILE A 171 -14.45 13.85 17.51
CA ILE A 171 -13.20 13.63 16.79
C ILE A 171 -12.81 12.18 17.05
N ASP A 172 -12.82 11.35 16.02
CA ASP A 172 -12.14 10.05 16.04
C ASP A 172 -10.74 10.21 15.48
N THR A 173 -9.80 9.40 15.94
CA THR A 173 -8.48 9.33 15.33
C THR A 173 -7.98 7.91 15.34
N PHE A 174 -7.60 7.40 14.17
CA PHE A 174 -7.04 6.06 14.03
C PHE A 174 -5.89 6.06 13.02
N SER A 175 -4.89 5.22 13.25
CA SER A 175 -3.69 5.11 12.41
C SER A 175 -3.78 3.86 11.53
N MET A 176 -3.42 3.97 10.25
CA MET A 176 -3.17 2.81 9.38
C MET A 176 -1.83 2.96 8.68
N GLY A 177 -0.86 2.13 9.07
CA GLY A 177 0.51 2.25 8.61
C GLY A 177 1.10 3.60 9.03
N CYS A 178 1.54 4.39 8.05
CA CYS A 178 2.19 5.69 8.25
C CYS A 178 1.23 6.87 8.11
N SER A 179 -0.08 6.60 8.08
CA SER A 179 -1.12 7.61 7.92
C SER A 179 -2.00 7.63 9.17
N THR A 180 -2.17 8.81 9.76
CA THR A 180 -3.14 9.08 10.83
C THR A 180 -4.40 9.67 10.21
N TYR A 181 -5.55 9.06 10.47
CA TYR A 181 -6.86 9.49 9.99
C TYR A 181 -7.64 10.10 11.16
N THR A 182 -8.10 11.33 10.99
CA THR A 182 -8.86 12.08 11.99
C THR A 182 -10.26 12.36 11.45
N VAL A 183 -11.29 11.73 12.02
CA VAL A 183 -12.69 11.94 11.61
C VAL A 183 -13.33 12.98 12.52
N THR A 184 -13.67 14.15 12.00
CA THR A 184 -14.32 15.24 12.74
C THR A 184 -15.78 15.39 12.32
N SER A 185 -16.71 15.29 13.28
CA SER A 185 -18.16 15.48 13.08
C SER A 185 -18.63 16.76 13.76
N TYR A 186 -19.48 17.53 13.08
CA TYR A 186 -19.96 18.85 13.54
C TYR A 186 -21.49 18.87 13.75
N GLU A 187 -21.96 19.53 14.81
CA GLU A 187 -23.37 19.87 15.02
C GLU A 187 -23.63 21.35 14.71
N CYS A 188 -24.59 21.62 13.84
CA CYS A 188 -24.92 22.99 13.42
C CYS A 188 -26.01 23.67 14.26
N GLY A 189 -26.35 23.11 15.43
CA GLY A 189 -27.16 23.77 16.46
C GLY A 189 -28.62 24.07 16.10
N TYR A 190 -29.16 23.53 15.01
CA TYR A 190 -30.58 23.65 14.65
C TYR A 190 -31.35 22.36 14.92
N THR A 191 -32.57 22.50 15.44
CA THR A 191 -33.54 21.44 15.71
C THR A 191 -34.13 20.88 14.41
N GLY A 192 -33.29 20.19 13.63
CA GLY A 192 -33.70 19.53 12.40
C GLY A 192 -32.51 18.81 11.77
N HIS A 193 -32.75 17.62 11.23
CA HIS A 193 -31.73 16.88 10.50
C HIS A 193 -31.28 17.70 9.28
N HIS A 194 -30.03 18.18 9.31
CA HIS A 194 -29.42 18.68 8.09
C HIS A 194 -29.09 17.49 7.18
N THR A 195 -29.60 17.50 5.94
CA THR A 195 -29.12 16.59 4.90
C THR A 195 -27.78 17.12 4.38
N ASN A 196 -26.84 16.23 4.01
CA ASN A 196 -25.55 16.61 3.43
C ASN A 196 -25.71 17.67 2.33
N GLY A 197 -24.94 18.77 2.40
CA GLY A 197 -25.05 19.91 1.48
C GLY A 197 -25.93 21.08 1.96
N GLN A 198 -26.53 21.02 3.15
CA GLN A 198 -27.20 22.19 3.74
C GLN A 198 -26.21 23.18 4.37
N TYR A 199 -26.57 24.47 4.34
CA TYR A 199 -25.76 25.56 4.88
C TYR A 199 -25.86 25.64 6.41
N CYS A 200 -24.71 25.60 7.08
CA CYS A 200 -24.61 25.75 8.52
C CYS A 200 -24.46 27.23 8.88
N ASN A 201 -25.54 27.85 9.35
CA ASN A 201 -25.53 29.28 9.71
C ASN A 201 -24.53 29.59 10.84
N VAL A 202 -24.33 28.66 11.78
CA VAL A 202 -23.41 28.84 12.92
C VAL A 202 -21.96 28.90 12.46
N LEU A 203 -21.59 28.10 11.46
CA LEU A 203 -20.22 28.01 10.92
C LEU A 203 -20.04 28.85 9.64
N ASN A 204 -21.11 29.46 9.13
CA ASN A 204 -21.13 30.21 7.88
C ASN A 204 -20.55 29.42 6.69
N ALA A 205 -20.82 28.11 6.62
CA ALA A 205 -20.25 27.19 5.64
C ALA A 205 -21.24 26.09 5.24
N THR A 206 -21.14 25.58 4.00
CA THR A 206 -21.89 24.40 3.53
C THR A 206 -21.14 23.14 3.98
N MET A 207 -21.79 22.31 4.79
CA MET A 207 -21.11 21.23 5.51
C MET A 207 -21.17 19.89 4.76
N PRO A 208 -20.07 19.10 4.74
CA PRO A 208 -20.15 17.66 4.90
C PRO A 208 -20.35 17.29 6.39
N TYR A 209 -21.08 16.19 6.67
CA TYR A 209 -21.41 15.74 8.04
C TYR A 209 -20.19 15.21 8.82
N ASN A 210 -19.20 14.61 8.13
CA ASN A 210 -17.90 14.22 8.69
C ASN A 210 -16.76 14.69 7.78
N ILE A 211 -15.69 15.16 8.40
CA ILE A 211 -14.42 15.54 7.77
C ILE A 211 -13.37 14.48 8.15
N VAL A 212 -12.77 13.77 7.20
CA VAL A 212 -11.64 12.88 7.49
C VAL A 212 -10.34 13.56 7.08
N SER A 213 -9.52 13.98 8.04
CA SER A 213 -8.19 14.52 7.78
C SER A 213 -7.15 13.41 7.86
N VAL A 214 -6.31 13.28 6.84
CA VAL A 214 -5.22 12.31 6.78
C VAL A 214 -3.90 13.05 6.93
N SER A 215 -3.11 12.69 7.93
CA SER A 215 -1.74 13.16 8.12
C SER A 215 -0.78 12.01 7.90
N PHE A 216 0.22 12.20 7.07
CA PHE A 216 1.25 11.18 6.81
C PHE A 216 2.47 11.46 7.69
N ASP A 217 3.02 10.44 8.35
CA ASP A 217 4.28 10.53 9.09
C ASP A 217 5.47 10.39 8.11
N PRO A 218 6.22 11.47 7.84
CA PRO A 218 7.32 11.43 6.89
C PRO A 218 8.51 10.58 7.38
N SER A 219 8.59 10.28 8.69
CA SER A 219 9.66 9.44 9.24
C SER A 219 9.59 7.99 8.76
N CYS A 220 8.43 7.54 8.29
CA CYS A 220 8.24 6.22 7.71
C CYS A 220 8.98 5.98 6.38
N MET A 221 9.37 7.05 5.65
CA MET A 221 10.11 6.90 4.40
C MET A 221 11.63 7.01 4.59
N ALA A 222 12.09 7.35 5.79
CA ALA A 222 13.51 7.36 6.12
C ALA A 222 13.96 5.93 6.46
N GLY A 223 14.05 5.07 5.44
CA GLY A 223 14.86 3.87 5.55
C GLY A 223 16.28 4.28 5.93
N GLU A 224 16.82 3.65 6.97
CA GLU A 224 18.17 3.85 7.48
C GLU A 224 19.21 3.60 6.37
N GLY A 225 19.46 4.62 5.55
CA GLY A 225 20.62 4.68 4.66
C GLY A 225 21.87 4.85 5.52
N GLY A 226 22.38 3.74 6.04
CA GLY A 226 23.65 3.64 6.75
C GLY A 226 24.84 3.93 5.83
N GLY A 227 24.99 5.19 5.42
CA GLY A 227 26.15 5.70 4.71
C GLY A 227 27.13 6.34 5.68
N SER A 228 28.12 5.59 6.14
CA SER A 228 29.31 6.13 6.82
C SER A 228 30.10 7.03 5.86
N SER A 229 29.91 8.35 5.93
CA SER A 229 30.83 9.32 5.32
C SER A 229 31.56 10.11 6.41
N SER A 230 32.82 9.79 6.60
CA SER A 230 33.78 10.59 7.35
C SER A 230 34.14 11.85 6.57
N GLY A 231 34.02 13.02 7.22
CA GLY A 231 34.87 14.17 6.95
C GLY A 231 34.19 15.39 6.34
N GLY A 232 34.29 16.51 7.05
CA GLY A 232 34.07 17.86 6.51
C GLY A 232 33.11 18.70 7.33
N GLY A 233 33.63 19.44 8.30
CA GLY A 233 32.86 20.40 9.07
C GLY A 233 32.46 21.64 8.25
N GLY A 234 31.29 22.19 8.55
CA GLY A 234 30.92 23.56 8.18
C GLY A 234 29.43 23.77 7.98
N GLY A 235 28.82 24.62 8.83
CA GLY A 235 27.57 25.33 8.53
C GLY A 235 26.28 24.71 9.09
N GLY A 236 25.91 25.11 10.31
CA GLY A 236 24.61 24.79 10.91
C GLY A 236 23.47 25.52 10.21
N GLY A 237 22.74 24.81 9.34
CA GLY A 237 21.39 25.15 8.93
C GLY A 237 20.43 24.12 9.52
N VAL A 238 19.52 24.55 10.39
CA VAL A 238 18.44 23.69 10.91
C VAL A 238 17.57 23.27 9.71
N PRO A 239 17.37 21.97 9.45
CA PRO A 239 16.48 21.52 8.38
C PRO A 239 15.08 22.06 8.67
N GLY A 240 14.52 22.82 7.74
CA GLY A 240 13.13 23.28 7.84
C GLY A 240 12.22 22.07 8.02
N THR A 241 11.46 22.04 9.10
CA THR A 241 10.41 21.05 9.35
C THR A 241 9.39 21.12 8.23
N TYR A 242 9.51 20.22 7.27
CA TYR A 242 8.52 20.01 6.23
C TYR A 242 7.30 19.36 6.88
N ILE A 243 6.24 20.13 7.07
CA ILE A 243 4.94 19.62 7.50
C ILE A 243 4.27 19.07 6.25
N PRO A 244 4.05 17.74 6.14
CA PRO A 244 3.36 17.20 4.98
C PRO A 244 1.93 17.76 4.88
N PRO A 245 1.39 17.95 3.68
CA PRO A 245 0.04 18.46 3.49
C PRO A 245 -0.97 17.50 4.14
N VAL A 246 -1.80 18.03 5.03
CA VAL A 246 -2.94 17.29 5.60
C VAL A 246 -4.02 17.20 4.54
N ILE A 247 -4.27 16.02 4.00
CA ILE A 247 -5.32 15.80 3.00
C ILE A 247 -6.64 15.62 3.73
N THR A 248 -7.60 16.50 3.48
CA THR A 248 -8.91 16.43 4.12
C THR A 248 -9.96 15.91 3.13
N ILE A 249 -10.47 14.71 3.39
CA ILE A 249 -11.44 13.98 2.57
C ILE A 249 -12.76 13.87 3.34
N PRO A 250 -13.85 14.52 2.93
CA PRO A 250 -15.13 14.32 3.57
C PRO A 250 -15.76 13.00 3.15
N THR A 251 -16.60 12.44 4.01
CA THR A 251 -17.34 11.19 3.75
C THR A 251 -18.56 11.41 2.84
N SER A 252 -18.82 12.65 2.45
CA SER A 252 -19.94 13.06 1.62
C SER A 252 -19.58 14.32 0.86
N ALA A 253 -19.97 14.42 -0.40
CA ALA A 253 -19.87 15.66 -1.15
C ALA A 253 -21.15 16.50 -1.04
N PRO A 254 -21.03 17.84 -0.98
CA PRO A 254 -22.15 18.77 -0.97
C PRO A 254 -22.93 18.70 -2.28
N ILE A 255 -24.21 19.00 -2.20
CA ILE A 255 -25.09 19.17 -3.36
C ILE A 255 -24.56 20.36 -4.18
N TYR A 256 -24.36 20.14 -5.49
CA TYR A 256 -24.03 21.21 -6.41
C TYR A 256 -25.30 22.01 -6.68
N THR A 257 -25.26 23.32 -6.55
CA THR A 257 -26.43 24.16 -6.79
C THR A 257 -26.04 25.30 -7.70
N THR A 258 -26.93 25.74 -8.57
CA THR A 258 -26.73 26.98 -9.32
C THR A 258 -26.91 28.22 -8.46
N HIS A 259 -27.47 28.14 -7.25
CA HIS A 259 -27.83 29.28 -6.41
C HIS A 259 -27.26 29.14 -4.99
N GLY A 260 -26.26 29.94 -4.65
CA GLY A 260 -25.73 30.08 -3.31
C GLY A 260 -26.64 30.86 -2.35
N PRO A 261 -26.26 30.96 -1.07
CA PRO A 261 -26.95 31.78 -0.08
C PRO A 261 -27.08 33.22 -0.57
N LYS A 262 -28.28 33.81 -0.45
CA LYS A 262 -28.62 35.18 -0.92
C LYS A 262 -28.74 35.36 -2.44
N GLY A 263 -28.96 34.28 -3.21
CA GLY A 263 -29.29 34.37 -4.64
C GLY A 263 -28.11 34.64 -5.57
N LYS A 264 -26.86 34.49 -5.09
CA LYS A 264 -25.67 34.51 -5.94
C LYS A 264 -25.58 33.21 -6.73
N THR A 265 -25.27 33.26 -8.02
CA THR A 265 -25.05 32.04 -8.82
C THR A 265 -23.76 31.36 -8.39
N CYS A 266 -23.80 30.10 -7.97
CA CYS A 266 -22.64 29.37 -7.41
C CYS A 266 -22.24 28.19 -8.30
N ASN A 267 -21.62 28.47 -9.45
CA ASN A 267 -21.29 27.44 -10.43
C ASN A 267 -19.81 27.47 -10.84
N PRO A 268 -18.88 27.16 -9.92
CA PRO A 268 -17.44 27.26 -10.18
C PRO A 268 -16.97 26.30 -11.28
N LEU A 269 -17.71 25.23 -11.52
CA LEU A 269 -17.41 24.23 -12.55
C LEU A 269 -18.02 24.59 -13.93
N GLY A 270 -18.82 25.65 -14.01
CA GLY A 270 -19.49 26.07 -15.24
C GLY A 270 -20.44 25.00 -15.80
N LEU A 271 -21.11 24.24 -14.93
CA LEU A 271 -22.03 23.16 -15.28
C LEU A 271 -23.43 23.70 -15.63
N ASN A 272 -24.09 23.12 -16.62
CA ASN A 272 -25.49 23.43 -16.89
C ASN A 272 -26.42 22.73 -15.87
N SER A 273 -27.71 23.06 -15.88
CA SER A 273 -28.68 22.50 -14.91
C SER A 273 -28.78 20.98 -15.00
N THR A 274 -28.75 20.42 -16.21
CA THR A 274 -28.82 18.96 -16.42
C THR A 274 -27.59 18.24 -15.88
N GLU A 275 -26.40 18.79 -16.06
CA GLU A 275 -25.16 18.25 -15.48
C GLU A 275 -25.19 18.30 -13.95
N ILE A 276 -25.73 19.37 -13.37
CA ILE A 276 -25.88 19.52 -11.92
C ILE A 276 -26.87 18.49 -11.36
N ASP A 277 -28.02 18.32 -12.01
CA ASP A 277 -29.01 17.31 -11.61
C ASP A 277 -28.38 15.91 -11.64
N HIS A 278 -27.63 15.59 -12.70
CA HIS A 278 -26.96 14.29 -12.84
C HIS A 278 -25.93 14.02 -11.72
N ILE A 279 -25.13 15.01 -11.34
CA ILE A 279 -24.19 14.88 -10.20
C ILE A 279 -24.93 14.75 -8.88
N ASN A 280 -26.04 15.45 -8.72
CA ASN A 280 -26.79 15.44 -7.47
C ASN A 280 -27.55 14.13 -7.23
N ASP A 281 -28.01 13.51 -8.31
CA ASP A 281 -28.69 12.22 -8.29
C ASP A 281 -27.71 11.05 -8.04
N ASP A 282 -26.42 11.20 -8.37
CA ASP A 282 -25.37 10.20 -8.12
C ASP A 282 -24.40 10.66 -7.00
N GLN A 283 -24.67 10.21 -5.76
CA GLN A 283 -23.82 10.48 -4.60
C GLN A 283 -22.35 10.03 -4.79
N SER A 284 -22.11 8.94 -5.51
CA SER A 284 -20.76 8.46 -5.78
C SER A 284 -20.04 9.41 -6.73
N MET A 285 -20.70 9.86 -7.80
CA MET A 285 -20.13 10.83 -8.73
C MET A 285 -19.77 12.12 -8.01
N ARG A 286 -20.69 12.61 -7.17
CA ARG A 286 -20.50 13.79 -6.34
C ARG A 286 -19.26 13.67 -5.45
N LEU A 287 -19.11 12.53 -4.78
CA LEU A 287 -17.98 12.26 -3.89
C LEU A 287 -16.65 12.22 -4.64
N LYS A 288 -16.61 11.59 -5.81
CA LYS A 288 -15.38 11.45 -6.61
C LYS A 288 -14.91 12.78 -7.20
N ILE A 289 -15.84 13.58 -7.74
CA ILE A 289 -15.54 14.94 -8.21
C ILE A 289 -14.98 15.76 -7.04
N TYR A 290 -15.62 15.70 -5.87
CA TYR A 290 -15.17 16.44 -4.70
C TYR A 290 -13.78 16.02 -4.21
N GLN A 291 -13.53 14.71 -4.11
CA GLN A 291 -12.24 14.14 -3.70
C GLN A 291 -11.12 14.58 -4.63
N TYR A 292 -11.39 14.54 -5.93
CA TYR A 292 -10.47 14.99 -6.96
C TYR A 292 -10.12 16.48 -6.78
N ILE A 293 -11.11 17.36 -6.61
CA ILE A 293 -10.90 18.80 -6.39
C ILE A 293 -10.08 19.06 -5.11
N ALA A 294 -10.32 18.28 -4.05
CA ALA A 294 -9.59 18.41 -2.79
C ALA A 294 -8.09 18.06 -2.93
N ILE A 295 -7.78 17.05 -3.75
CA ILE A 295 -6.42 16.52 -3.92
C ILE A 295 -5.62 17.34 -4.95
N SER A 296 -6.27 17.96 -5.92
CA SER A 296 -5.63 18.79 -6.94
C SER A 296 -5.08 20.14 -6.41
N GLY A 297 -4.87 20.27 -5.11
CA GLY A 297 -4.21 21.43 -4.50
C GLY A 297 -5.03 22.72 -4.52
N SER A 298 -6.34 22.67 -4.83
CA SER A 298 -7.25 23.81 -4.63
C SER A 298 -7.57 23.94 -3.13
N THR A 299 -6.61 24.45 -2.36
CA THR A 299 -6.58 24.46 -0.89
C THR A 299 -7.55 25.46 -0.24
N GLY A 300 -8.85 25.34 -0.51
CA GLY A 300 -9.87 26.17 0.14
C GLY A 300 -11.25 25.55 0.06
N TYR A 301 -11.59 24.71 1.04
CA TYR A 301 -12.98 24.30 1.26
C TYR A 301 -13.72 25.32 2.15
N PRO A 302 -14.99 25.66 1.87
CA PRO A 302 -15.77 25.37 0.65
C PRO A 302 -15.38 26.29 -0.51
N LEU A 303 -15.47 25.79 -1.76
CA LEU A 303 -15.32 26.59 -2.98
C LEU A 303 -16.16 27.87 -2.83
N PRO A 304 -15.56 29.05 -2.60
CA PRO A 304 -16.33 30.25 -2.44
C PRO A 304 -17.10 30.47 -3.74
N CYS A 305 -18.40 30.75 -3.66
CA CYS A 305 -19.22 31.07 -4.83
C CYS A 305 -18.66 32.27 -5.64
N ASP A 306 -17.71 32.99 -5.07
CA ASP A 306 -17.07 34.18 -5.62
C ASP A 306 -15.67 33.90 -6.23
N ASN A 307 -15.18 32.64 -6.28
CA ASN A 307 -13.84 32.35 -6.78
C ASN A 307 -13.85 32.05 -8.29
N GLU A 308 -13.62 33.08 -9.12
CA GLU A 308 -13.50 32.98 -10.58
C GLU A 308 -12.30 32.14 -11.07
N TYR A 309 -11.38 31.76 -10.17
CA TYR A 309 -10.11 31.11 -10.50
C TYR A 309 -10.14 29.58 -10.44
N PHE A 310 -11.21 28.95 -10.95
CA PHE A 310 -11.14 27.51 -11.20
C PHE A 310 -10.43 27.31 -12.55
N VAL A 311 -9.28 26.64 -12.52
CA VAL A 311 -8.44 26.37 -13.70
C VAL A 311 -9.29 25.62 -14.74
N GLU A 312 -9.35 26.11 -15.98
CA GLU A 312 -10.27 25.62 -17.02
C GLU A 312 -10.04 24.14 -17.35
N GLU A 313 -8.82 23.66 -17.17
CA GLU A 313 -8.40 22.28 -17.30
C GLU A 313 -9.18 21.37 -16.35
N TYR A 314 -9.42 21.80 -15.10
CA TYR A 314 -10.22 21.04 -14.15
C TYR A 314 -11.70 21.03 -14.52
N LYS A 315 -12.25 22.16 -15.01
CA LYS A 315 -13.64 22.22 -15.47
C LYS A 315 -13.85 21.27 -16.65
N THR A 316 -12.93 21.30 -17.60
CA THR A 316 -12.94 20.45 -18.79
C THR A 316 -12.89 18.98 -18.40
N PHE A 317 -11.94 18.60 -17.54
CA PHE A 317 -11.83 17.22 -17.05
C PHE A 317 -13.09 16.73 -16.32
N ILE A 318 -13.63 17.53 -15.40
CA ILE A 318 -14.85 17.17 -14.65
C ILE A 318 -16.06 17.03 -15.59
N LYS A 319 -16.20 17.93 -16.57
CA LYS A 319 -17.24 17.81 -17.61
C LYS A 319 -17.09 16.54 -18.44
N SER A 320 -15.87 16.16 -18.80
CA SER A 320 -15.60 14.89 -19.50
C SER A 320 -16.05 13.68 -18.68
N ILE A 321 -15.84 13.68 -17.37
CA ILE A 321 -16.32 12.61 -16.47
C ILE A 321 -17.84 12.54 -16.48
N ILE A 322 -18.52 13.67 -16.27
CA ILE A 322 -19.98 13.74 -16.21
C ILE A 322 -20.60 13.29 -17.54
N LYS A 323 -20.07 13.78 -18.67
CA LYS A 323 -20.50 13.37 -20.01
C LYS A 323 -20.32 11.85 -20.20
N TYR A 324 -19.17 11.31 -19.82
CA TYR A 324 -18.94 9.87 -19.94
C TYR A 324 -19.90 9.04 -19.10
N VAL A 325 -20.08 9.37 -17.82
CA VAL A 325 -20.99 8.64 -16.92
C VAL A 325 -22.42 8.68 -17.47
N SER A 326 -22.89 9.87 -17.88
CA SER A 326 -24.24 10.05 -18.41
C SER A 326 -24.49 9.31 -19.73
N GLU A 327 -23.55 9.35 -20.69
CA GLU A 327 -23.72 8.74 -22.02
C GLU A 327 -23.45 7.24 -22.02
N SER A 328 -22.55 6.75 -21.16
CA SER A 328 -22.08 5.37 -21.19
C SER A 328 -22.91 4.40 -20.33
N GLY A 329 -23.75 4.93 -19.44
CA GLY A 329 -24.48 4.17 -18.41
C GLY A 329 -23.59 3.53 -17.35
N THR A 330 -22.30 3.91 -17.32
CA THR A 330 -21.32 3.39 -16.35
C THR A 330 -21.59 4.01 -14.98
N SER A 331 -21.63 3.20 -13.92
CA SER A 331 -21.85 3.73 -12.58
C SER A 331 -20.62 4.55 -12.16
N ALA A 332 -20.83 5.71 -11.52
CA ALA A 332 -19.69 6.50 -11.05
C ALA A 332 -18.82 5.72 -10.06
N ASN A 333 -19.36 4.71 -9.36
CA ASN A 333 -18.58 3.83 -8.49
C ASN A 333 -17.49 3.06 -9.25
N ASP A 334 -17.67 2.81 -10.55
CA ASP A 334 -16.73 2.06 -11.38
C ASP A 334 -15.48 2.89 -11.76
N LEU A 335 -15.53 4.21 -11.59
CA LEU A 335 -14.40 5.12 -11.83
C LEU A 335 -13.47 5.24 -10.61
N SER A 336 -12.54 4.31 -10.40
CA SER A 336 -11.63 4.38 -9.24
C SER A 336 -10.87 5.72 -9.15
N PHE A 337 -10.43 6.10 -7.94
CA PHE A 337 -9.67 7.34 -7.77
C PHE A 337 -8.36 7.32 -8.58
N ASP A 338 -7.66 6.18 -8.61
CA ASP A 338 -6.44 6.00 -9.42
C ASP A 338 -6.72 6.19 -10.91
N TYR A 339 -7.88 5.75 -11.39
CA TYR A 339 -8.32 5.97 -12.76
C TYR A 339 -8.54 7.45 -13.08
N LEU A 340 -9.17 8.20 -12.16
CA LEU A 340 -9.34 9.64 -12.30
C LEU A 340 -8.00 10.38 -12.24
N ASN A 341 -7.09 9.96 -11.37
CA ASN A 341 -5.76 10.54 -11.29
C ASN A 341 -4.94 10.26 -12.56
N TYR A 342 -4.93 9.02 -13.06
CA TYR A 342 -4.26 8.68 -14.32
C TYR A 342 -4.84 9.47 -15.50
N ALA A 343 -6.18 9.51 -15.61
CA ALA A 343 -6.85 10.29 -16.63
C ALA A 343 -6.45 11.77 -16.55
N TYR A 344 -6.35 12.33 -15.34
CA TYR A 344 -5.91 13.70 -15.16
C TYR A 344 -4.44 13.92 -15.53
N GLN A 345 -3.52 13.07 -15.10
CA GLN A 345 -2.11 13.16 -15.50
C GLN A 345 -1.96 13.08 -17.03
N PHE A 346 -2.71 12.19 -17.66
CA PHE A 346 -2.78 12.10 -19.13
C PHE A 346 -3.29 13.40 -19.78
N PHE A 347 -4.19 14.13 -19.13
CA PHE A 347 -4.64 15.46 -19.55
C PHE A 347 -3.59 16.56 -19.32
N GLN A 348 -2.68 16.40 -18.35
CA GLN A 348 -1.63 17.37 -18.04
C GLN A 348 -0.38 17.20 -18.92
N ASP A 349 -0.06 16.00 -19.38
CA ASP A 349 1.20 15.67 -20.05
C ASP A 349 1.37 16.23 -21.48
N GLU A 350 0.68 17.31 -21.86
CA GLU A 350 0.79 18.02 -23.16
C GLU A 350 0.84 17.13 -24.43
N TYR A 351 0.35 15.88 -24.37
CA TYR A 351 0.26 15.03 -25.55
C TYR A 351 -0.89 15.53 -26.46
N TYR A 352 -0.47 16.43 -27.36
CA TYR A 352 -1.15 17.01 -28.50
C TYR A 352 -1.93 15.95 -29.31
N ASP A 353 -3.23 15.86 -29.07
CA ASP A 353 -4.33 15.90 -30.06
C ASP A 353 -5.62 15.32 -29.44
N MET A 354 -6.04 15.94 -28.33
CA MET A 354 -7.42 15.81 -27.88
C MET A 354 -8.16 17.07 -28.32
N ALA A 355 -8.45 17.17 -29.62
CA ALA A 355 -9.43 18.13 -30.14
C ALA A 355 -10.81 17.99 -29.44
N GLU A 356 -11.04 16.85 -28.76
CA GLU A 356 -12.28 16.50 -28.04
C GLU A 356 -11.92 15.74 -26.73
N PRO A 357 -11.41 16.43 -25.69
CA PRO A 357 -11.06 15.81 -24.40
C PRO A 357 -12.24 15.07 -23.74
N GLU A 358 -13.46 15.47 -24.04
CA GLU A 358 -14.70 14.82 -23.61
C GLU A 358 -14.86 13.39 -24.16
N ASN A 359 -14.12 13.02 -25.20
CA ASN A 359 -14.11 11.68 -25.78
C ASN A 359 -13.03 10.76 -25.19
N PHE A 360 -12.17 11.25 -24.29
CA PHE A 360 -11.11 10.43 -23.68
C PHE A 360 -11.64 9.12 -23.08
N PHE A 361 -12.66 9.20 -22.23
CA PHE A 361 -13.25 8.03 -21.59
C PHE A 361 -14.01 7.13 -22.57
N HIS A 362 -14.57 7.70 -23.64
CA HIS A 362 -15.15 6.92 -24.74
C HIS A 362 -14.08 6.17 -25.54
N ARG A 363 -12.92 6.78 -25.79
CA ARG A 363 -11.77 6.13 -26.43
C ARG A 363 -11.22 5.01 -25.55
N LEU A 364 -11.12 5.22 -24.24
CA LEU A 364 -10.75 4.15 -23.29
C LEU A 364 -11.76 3.01 -23.29
N LYS A 365 -13.07 3.30 -23.24
CA LYS A 365 -14.13 2.28 -23.34
C LYS A 365 -14.11 1.58 -24.71
N THR A 366 -13.83 2.31 -25.78
CA THR A 366 -13.70 1.76 -27.14
C THR A 366 -12.48 0.85 -27.24
N LEU A 367 -11.35 1.25 -26.67
CA LEU A 367 -10.14 0.44 -26.58
C LEU A 367 -10.41 -0.81 -25.74
N ASP A 368 -11.06 -0.68 -24.58
CA ASP A 368 -11.45 -1.81 -23.73
C ASP A 368 -12.39 -2.77 -24.47
N ASN A 369 -13.41 -2.26 -25.18
CA ASN A 369 -14.29 -3.07 -26.02
C ASN A 369 -13.54 -3.72 -27.19
N ALA A 370 -12.62 -3.00 -27.83
CA ALA A 370 -11.85 -3.49 -28.96
C ALA A 370 -10.82 -4.53 -28.51
N LEU A 371 -10.27 -4.39 -27.29
CA LEU A 371 -9.47 -5.40 -26.60
C LEU A 371 -10.32 -6.59 -26.14
N ALA A 372 -11.59 -6.40 -25.79
CA ALA A 372 -12.50 -7.51 -25.47
C ALA A 372 -12.85 -8.33 -26.73
N GLN A 373 -13.05 -7.67 -27.87
CA GLN A 373 -13.42 -8.31 -29.14
C GLN A 373 -12.24 -8.86 -29.92
N THR A 374 -11.17 -8.06 -29.99
CA THR A 374 -9.90 -8.40 -30.61
C THR A 374 -8.83 -8.24 -29.56
N PRO A 375 -8.67 -9.23 -28.66
CA PRO A 375 -7.63 -9.19 -27.64
C PRO A 375 -6.30 -8.74 -28.20
N ASN A 376 -5.97 -9.19 -29.41
CA ASN A 376 -4.71 -8.98 -30.12
C ASN A 376 -4.46 -7.57 -30.68
N LEU A 377 -5.40 -6.63 -30.52
CA LEU A 377 -5.30 -5.28 -31.09
C LEU A 377 -4.02 -4.53 -30.70
N LEU A 378 -3.44 -4.87 -29.54
CA LEU A 378 -2.21 -4.28 -29.01
C LEU A 378 -1.03 -5.27 -28.96
N ILE A 379 -0.96 -6.30 -29.83
CA ILE A 379 0.28 -7.09 -29.94
C ILE A 379 1.32 -6.26 -30.71
N ASP A 380 2.17 -5.55 -29.97
CA ASP A 380 3.38 -4.92 -30.49
C ASP A 380 4.58 -5.87 -30.32
N ILE A 381 4.62 -6.99 -31.04
CA ILE A 381 5.86 -7.79 -31.20
C ILE A 381 6.09 -8.10 -32.67
N PRO A 382 7.26 -7.74 -33.25
CA PRO A 382 7.65 -8.23 -34.56
C PRO A 382 7.78 -9.75 -34.55
N CYS A 383 7.05 -10.42 -35.44
CA CYS A 383 7.02 -11.87 -35.52
C CYS A 383 8.41 -12.53 -35.65
N SER A 384 9.37 -11.83 -36.26
CA SER A 384 10.76 -12.28 -36.40
C SER A 384 11.50 -12.41 -35.07
N GLU A 385 11.02 -11.80 -33.99
CA GLU A 385 11.66 -11.86 -32.66
C GLU A 385 11.07 -12.98 -31.78
N LEU A 386 9.94 -13.59 -32.17
CA LEU A 386 9.19 -14.49 -31.30
C LEU A 386 9.92 -15.78 -30.94
N ASP A 387 10.68 -16.37 -31.87
CA ASP A 387 11.47 -17.59 -31.61
C ASP A 387 12.56 -17.32 -30.55
N ASP A 388 13.12 -16.12 -30.58
CA ASP A 388 14.16 -15.63 -29.67
C ASP A 388 13.66 -15.51 -28.22
N TRP A 389 12.38 -15.18 -28.04
CA TRP A 389 11.70 -15.13 -26.75
C TRP A 389 11.25 -16.52 -26.28
N GLN A 390 10.78 -17.38 -27.21
CA GLN A 390 10.38 -18.75 -26.91
C GLN A 390 11.54 -19.56 -26.30
N ALA A 391 12.76 -19.39 -26.82
CA ALA A 391 13.94 -20.08 -26.30
C ALA A 391 14.21 -19.76 -24.80
N VAL A 392 13.98 -18.51 -24.39
CA VAL A 392 14.14 -18.07 -22.99
C VAL A 392 12.97 -18.58 -22.13
N ALA A 393 11.74 -18.45 -22.65
CA ALA A 393 10.53 -18.90 -21.96
C ALA A 393 10.56 -20.42 -21.67
N MET A 394 11.06 -21.22 -22.61
CA MET A 394 11.11 -22.68 -22.50
C MET A 394 12.36 -23.23 -21.83
N HIS A 395 13.24 -22.37 -21.29
CA HIS A 395 14.46 -22.83 -20.63
C HIS A 395 14.15 -23.91 -19.59
N GLN A 396 14.74 -25.09 -19.78
CA GLN A 396 14.53 -26.23 -18.91
C GLN A 396 15.55 -26.24 -17.79
N VAL A 397 15.07 -25.98 -16.57
CA VAL A 397 15.91 -26.05 -15.37
C VAL A 397 16.48 -27.47 -15.21
N PRO A 398 17.82 -27.65 -15.17
CA PRO A 398 18.46 -28.95 -15.06
C PRO A 398 18.08 -29.72 -13.79
N THR A 399 18.08 -31.05 -13.88
CA THR A 399 17.77 -31.92 -12.74
C THR A 399 18.71 -31.71 -11.55
N SER A 400 19.99 -31.38 -11.79
CA SER A 400 20.94 -31.05 -10.72
C SER A 400 20.51 -29.83 -9.90
N VAL A 401 20.01 -28.79 -10.56
CA VAL A 401 19.50 -27.56 -9.94
C VAL A 401 18.21 -27.84 -9.17
N LYS A 402 17.26 -28.58 -9.76
CA LYS A 402 16.03 -29.02 -9.08
C LYS A 402 16.35 -29.88 -7.84
N SER A 403 17.32 -30.78 -7.95
CA SER A 403 17.76 -31.64 -6.85
C SER A 403 18.38 -30.83 -5.71
N LYS A 404 19.15 -29.79 -6.02
CA LYS A 404 19.67 -28.86 -5.01
C LYS A 404 18.53 -28.20 -4.22
N LEU A 405 17.54 -27.62 -4.89
CA LEU A 405 16.39 -27.01 -4.23
C LEU A 405 15.62 -28.01 -3.35
N GLN A 406 15.43 -29.23 -3.86
CA GLN A 406 14.77 -30.29 -3.09
C GLN A 406 15.59 -30.72 -1.86
N ASN A 407 16.92 -30.75 -1.96
CA ASN A 407 17.79 -31.06 -0.82
C ASN A 407 17.68 -29.98 0.26
N ILE A 408 17.63 -28.70 -0.11
CA ILE A 408 17.42 -27.59 0.83
C ILE A 408 16.06 -27.75 1.55
N LYS A 409 15.00 -28.06 0.78
CA LYS A 409 13.65 -28.32 1.31
C LYS A 409 13.61 -29.47 2.34
N ASN A 410 14.34 -30.56 2.07
CA ASN A 410 14.35 -31.73 2.95
C ASN A 410 15.05 -31.50 4.30
N GLN A 411 15.88 -30.47 4.43
CA GLN A 411 16.64 -30.23 5.66
C GLN A 411 15.79 -29.67 6.80
N THR A 412 14.73 -28.90 6.50
CA THR A 412 14.06 -28.10 7.53
C THR A 412 12.66 -28.58 7.88
N GLY A 413 12.03 -29.45 7.08
CA GLY A 413 10.74 -30.10 7.33
C GLY A 413 9.51 -29.18 7.48
N TRP A 414 9.72 -27.88 7.72
CA TRP A 414 8.71 -26.90 8.08
C TRP A 414 8.46 -25.89 6.94
N TRP A 415 9.40 -25.78 5.99
CA TRP A 415 9.32 -24.86 4.86
C TRP A 415 9.42 -25.61 3.53
N ASN A 416 8.28 -25.75 2.83
CA ASN A 416 8.17 -26.46 1.55
C ASN A 416 8.42 -25.56 0.31
N SER A 417 8.92 -24.34 0.51
CA SER A 417 8.78 -23.23 -0.42
C SER A 417 9.91 -23.04 -1.42
N TRP A 418 11.05 -23.74 -1.30
CA TRP A 418 12.13 -23.69 -2.29
C TRP A 418 11.70 -24.38 -3.60
N GLU A 419 11.23 -23.60 -4.57
CA GLU A 419 10.78 -24.08 -5.87
C GLU A 419 11.09 -23.07 -6.97
N THR A 420 11.47 -23.55 -8.16
CA THR A 420 11.55 -22.68 -9.34
C THR A 420 10.16 -22.23 -9.74
N THR A 421 10.03 -20.99 -10.20
CA THR A 421 8.75 -20.47 -10.66
C THR A 421 8.63 -20.49 -12.19
N ASP A 422 7.51 -21.01 -12.71
CA ASP A 422 7.15 -20.97 -14.14
C ASP A 422 6.31 -19.71 -14.43
N LEU A 423 6.35 -19.23 -15.67
CA LEU A 423 5.54 -18.13 -16.20
C LEU A 423 4.04 -18.30 -15.92
N ASP A 424 3.55 -19.53 -15.87
CA ASP A 424 2.15 -19.84 -15.53
C ASP A 424 1.77 -19.51 -14.09
N GLN A 425 2.74 -19.43 -13.19
CA GLN A 425 2.54 -19.02 -11.80
C GLN A 425 2.52 -17.49 -11.64
N GLY A 426 2.96 -16.75 -12.67
CA GLY A 426 2.74 -15.33 -12.76
C GLY A 426 1.25 -14.98 -12.75
N ALA A 427 0.91 -13.85 -12.17
CA ALA A 427 -0.46 -13.34 -12.14
C ALA A 427 -0.67 -12.15 -13.09
N GLY A 428 0.41 -11.51 -13.57
CA GLY A 428 0.36 -10.39 -14.52
C GLY A 428 -0.40 -10.69 -15.80
N THR A 429 -1.09 -9.71 -16.39
CA THR A 429 -1.79 -9.89 -17.67
C THR A 429 -0.85 -9.89 -18.86
N GLY A 430 0.17 -9.04 -18.82
CA GLY A 430 1.25 -9.01 -19.79
C GLY A 430 2.36 -9.97 -19.41
N ILE A 431 3.24 -10.22 -20.37
CA ILE A 431 4.53 -10.87 -20.16
C ILE A 431 5.62 -9.90 -20.61
N ASN A 432 6.62 -9.72 -19.76
CA ASN A 432 7.82 -9.00 -20.11
C ASN A 432 8.64 -9.81 -21.11
N MET A 433 8.98 -9.20 -22.24
CA MET A 433 9.97 -9.69 -23.19
C MET A 433 10.92 -8.53 -23.49
N ASP A 434 12.10 -8.54 -22.89
CA ASP A 434 13.05 -7.43 -22.97
C ASP A 434 14.46 -7.86 -23.43
N LEU A 435 15.15 -6.98 -24.16
CA LEU A 435 16.50 -7.20 -24.64
C LEU A 435 17.28 -5.89 -24.50
N PHE A 436 18.41 -5.96 -23.81
CA PHE A 436 19.30 -4.82 -23.58
C PHE A 436 20.72 -5.16 -24.09
N PRO A 437 21.03 -4.84 -25.36
CA PRO A 437 22.31 -5.20 -25.98
C PRO A 437 23.35 -4.06 -25.96
N ILE A 438 24.63 -4.42 -25.93
CA ILE A 438 25.76 -3.49 -26.10
C ILE A 438 26.69 -4.07 -27.16
N THR A 439 27.07 -3.23 -28.12
CA THR A 439 28.14 -3.57 -29.08
C THR A 439 29.49 -3.17 -28.52
N ILE A 440 30.45 -4.08 -28.60
CA ILE A 440 31.84 -3.86 -28.19
C ILE A 440 32.73 -4.04 -29.42
N ASN A 441 33.21 -2.92 -29.95
CA ASN A 441 34.14 -2.89 -31.08
C ASN A 441 35.57 -3.25 -30.65
N SER A 442 35.93 -2.95 -29.40
CA SER A 442 37.22 -3.30 -28.81
C SER A 442 37.04 -3.58 -27.32
N LEU A 443 37.53 -4.74 -26.86
CA LEU A 443 37.42 -5.13 -25.45
C LEU A 443 38.25 -4.20 -24.54
N PRO A 444 37.90 -4.06 -23.25
CA PRO A 444 38.72 -3.30 -22.32
C PRO A 444 40.04 -4.02 -22.00
N ASN A 445 40.98 -3.28 -21.44
CA ASN A 445 42.20 -3.84 -20.88
C ASN A 445 41.92 -4.55 -19.56
N LYS A 446 42.67 -5.61 -19.26
CA LYS A 446 42.66 -6.23 -17.93
C LYS A 446 43.21 -5.23 -16.91
N PRO A 447 42.69 -5.18 -15.66
CA PRO A 447 43.12 -4.25 -14.64
C PRO A 447 44.63 -4.20 -14.49
N ASN A 448 45.20 -2.99 -14.48
CA ASN A 448 46.64 -2.76 -14.33
C ASN A 448 47.53 -3.37 -15.43
N THR A 449 46.98 -3.65 -16.61
CA THR A 449 47.74 -4.15 -17.77
C THR A 449 47.36 -3.39 -19.04
N ASN A 450 48.18 -3.52 -20.08
CA ASN A 450 47.83 -3.10 -21.44
C ASN A 450 47.32 -4.28 -22.29
N VAL A 451 46.97 -5.41 -21.66
CA VAL A 451 46.50 -6.61 -22.33
C VAL A 451 44.98 -6.58 -22.39
N LYS A 452 44.43 -6.75 -23.59
CA LYS A 452 42.98 -6.84 -23.81
C LYS A 452 42.41 -8.12 -23.21
N TYR A 453 41.19 -8.06 -22.69
CA TYR A 453 40.44 -9.28 -22.43
C TYR A 453 40.16 -10.03 -23.75
N THR A 454 40.05 -11.35 -23.68
CA THR A 454 39.30 -12.13 -24.68
C THR A 454 37.79 -12.04 -24.39
N PRO A 455 36.89 -12.36 -25.35
CA PRO A 455 35.45 -12.31 -25.11
C PRO A 455 35.00 -13.15 -23.91
N ALA A 456 35.51 -14.37 -23.78
CA ALA A 456 35.16 -15.28 -22.67
C ALA A 456 35.68 -14.77 -21.32
N GLU A 457 36.91 -14.24 -21.26
CA GLU A 457 37.45 -13.66 -20.03
C GLU A 457 36.69 -12.41 -19.61
N PHE A 458 36.32 -11.55 -20.55
CA PHE A 458 35.54 -10.35 -20.24
C PHE A 458 34.12 -10.71 -19.78
N PHE A 459 33.50 -11.72 -20.38
CA PHE A 459 32.19 -12.19 -19.97
C PHE A 459 32.19 -12.81 -18.56
N ASP A 460 33.24 -13.57 -18.21
CA ASP A 460 33.43 -14.08 -16.85
C ASP A 460 33.69 -12.94 -15.84
N PHE A 461 34.47 -11.92 -16.24
CA PHE A 461 34.64 -10.70 -15.45
C PHE A 461 33.30 -9.99 -15.22
N PHE A 462 32.50 -9.79 -16.28
CA PHE A 462 31.19 -9.18 -16.19
C PHE A 462 30.27 -9.93 -15.21
N ARG A 463 30.22 -11.27 -15.29
CA ARG A 463 29.44 -12.12 -14.39
C ARG A 463 29.86 -11.97 -12.92
N LYS A 464 31.15 -12.14 -12.63
CA LYS A 464 31.68 -12.09 -11.26
C LYS A 464 31.58 -10.69 -10.64
N ASN A 465 31.54 -9.66 -11.48
CA ASN A 465 31.48 -8.27 -11.06
C ASN A 465 30.15 -7.62 -11.47
N ILE A 466 29.06 -8.40 -11.54
CA ILE A 466 27.75 -7.91 -12.02
C ILE A 466 27.27 -6.69 -11.22
N ASN A 467 27.62 -6.59 -9.93
CA ASN A 467 27.31 -5.45 -9.08
C ASN A 467 28.03 -4.15 -9.47
N LEU A 468 29.09 -4.17 -10.28
CA LEU A 468 29.63 -2.92 -10.85
C LEU A 468 28.66 -2.29 -11.86
N PHE A 469 27.72 -3.09 -12.38
CA PHE A 469 26.84 -2.72 -13.48
C PHE A 469 25.36 -2.71 -13.05
N ALA A 470 24.97 -3.57 -12.12
CA ALA A 470 23.64 -3.63 -11.52
C ALA A 470 23.78 -4.00 -10.03
N GLU A 471 23.87 -3.01 -9.15
CA GLU A 471 24.23 -3.12 -7.71
C GLU A 471 23.16 -3.82 -6.85
N LYS A 472 22.68 -4.99 -7.24
CA LYS A 472 21.53 -5.66 -6.61
C LYS A 472 21.76 -7.12 -6.24
N PHE A 473 22.86 -7.76 -6.65
CA PHE A 473 23.02 -9.21 -6.57
C PHE A 473 23.89 -9.64 -5.38
N THR A 474 23.38 -10.50 -4.51
CA THR A 474 24.15 -11.05 -3.38
C THR A 474 24.03 -12.57 -3.36
N PRO A 475 25.11 -13.34 -3.57
CA PRO A 475 25.10 -14.79 -3.40
C PRO A 475 24.65 -15.17 -1.98
N ILE A 476 23.81 -16.19 -1.86
CA ILE A 476 23.26 -16.60 -0.57
C ILE A 476 24.31 -17.39 0.23
N GLU A 477 24.52 -16.96 1.46
CA GLU A 477 25.26 -17.69 2.50
C GLU A 477 24.32 -17.92 3.68
N ASP A 478 23.97 -19.18 3.93
CA ASP A 478 23.13 -19.54 5.07
C ASP A 478 23.57 -20.89 5.66
N ASN A 479 24.06 -20.84 6.90
CA ASN A 479 24.52 -22.02 7.63
C ASN A 479 23.38 -22.95 8.06
N TYR A 480 22.18 -22.43 8.28
CA TYR A 480 21.03 -23.22 8.71
C TYR A 480 20.52 -24.14 7.58
N TYR A 481 20.54 -23.65 6.34
CA TYR A 481 20.22 -24.43 5.14
C TYR A 481 21.46 -25.04 4.43
N ASN A 482 22.65 -24.88 5.02
CA ASN A 482 23.93 -25.30 4.45
C ASN A 482 24.11 -24.82 2.99
N ILE A 483 23.79 -23.56 2.74
CA ILE A 483 23.92 -22.88 1.46
C ILE A 483 25.19 -22.02 1.52
N HIS A 484 26.13 -22.29 0.61
CA HIS A 484 27.42 -21.59 0.53
C HIS A 484 27.72 -21.14 -0.90
N ASP A 485 26.84 -20.29 -1.43
CA ASP A 485 26.82 -20.00 -2.87
C ASP A 485 27.76 -18.89 -3.30
N THR A 486 28.45 -18.20 -2.39
CA THR A 486 29.52 -17.25 -2.76
C THR A 486 30.65 -17.96 -3.48
N ALA A 487 31.11 -19.11 -2.96
CA ALA A 487 32.17 -19.89 -3.59
C ALA A 487 31.68 -20.51 -4.92
N LEU A 488 30.44 -21.00 -4.95
CA LEU A 488 29.85 -21.58 -6.15
C LEU A 488 29.69 -20.53 -7.26
N TRP A 489 29.13 -19.36 -6.94
CA TRP A 489 28.97 -18.24 -7.86
C TRP A 489 30.32 -17.79 -8.42
N ASN A 490 31.36 -17.71 -7.59
CA ASN A 490 32.69 -17.29 -8.04
C ASN A 490 33.50 -18.38 -8.76
N SER A 491 32.99 -19.62 -8.82
CA SER A 491 33.65 -20.73 -9.48
C SER A 491 33.62 -20.63 -11.02
N THR A 492 34.28 -21.58 -11.68
CA THR A 492 34.22 -21.77 -13.13
C THR A 492 32.92 -22.43 -13.60
N ASN A 493 32.06 -22.88 -12.67
CA ASN A 493 30.75 -23.45 -12.96
C ASN A 493 29.72 -23.02 -11.88
N PRO A 494 29.09 -21.84 -12.04
CA PRO A 494 28.13 -21.31 -11.08
C PRO A 494 26.76 -22.01 -11.09
N LEU A 495 26.59 -23.09 -11.86
CA LEU A 495 25.30 -23.78 -11.99
C LEU A 495 24.77 -24.19 -10.61
N GLY A 496 23.56 -23.74 -10.31
CA GLY A 496 22.88 -23.95 -9.04
C GLY A 496 23.12 -22.87 -7.99
N ALA A 497 24.00 -21.89 -8.19
CA ALA A 497 24.19 -20.78 -7.25
C ALA A 497 22.90 -19.96 -7.07
N LEU A 498 22.51 -19.74 -5.83
CA LEU A 498 21.41 -18.88 -5.40
C LEU A 498 21.92 -17.46 -5.15
N LEU A 499 21.20 -16.48 -5.68
CA LEU A 499 21.49 -15.08 -5.46
C LEU A 499 20.19 -14.37 -5.05
N HIS A 500 20.29 -13.59 -3.98
CA HIS A 500 19.32 -12.55 -3.65
C HIS A 500 19.50 -11.37 -4.61
N ILE A 501 18.38 -10.78 -5.02
CA ILE A 501 18.31 -9.56 -5.82
C ILE A 501 17.48 -8.54 -5.04
N ASP A 502 18.07 -7.41 -4.70
CA ASP A 502 17.33 -6.28 -4.12
C ASP A 502 16.52 -5.58 -5.23
N ILE A 503 15.19 -5.67 -5.14
CA ILE A 503 14.26 -5.10 -6.12
C ILE A 503 13.24 -4.26 -5.36
N ASN A 504 13.67 -3.13 -4.78
CA ASN A 504 12.77 -2.18 -4.12
C ASN A 504 11.46 -1.95 -4.92
N PRO A 505 10.26 -2.22 -4.34
CA PRO A 505 9.98 -2.50 -2.93
C PRO A 505 9.88 -3.99 -2.50
N ASP A 506 10.10 -4.96 -3.39
CA ASP A 506 9.91 -6.39 -3.11
C ASP A 506 11.12 -7.16 -3.62
N ASP A 507 11.97 -7.64 -2.73
CA ASP A 507 13.19 -8.37 -3.10
C ASP A 507 12.88 -9.72 -3.76
N GLY A 508 13.86 -10.34 -4.42
CA GLY A 508 13.66 -11.59 -5.14
C GLY A 508 14.88 -12.50 -5.17
N THR A 509 14.66 -13.81 -5.05
CA THR A 509 15.74 -14.79 -5.15
C THR A 509 15.75 -15.49 -6.51
N VAL A 510 16.92 -15.57 -7.14
CA VAL A 510 17.13 -16.32 -8.38
C VAL A 510 18.13 -17.46 -8.18
N ILE A 511 18.06 -18.46 -9.06
CA ILE A 511 19.06 -19.53 -9.15
C ILE A 511 19.71 -19.53 -10.54
N CYS A 512 21.04 -19.68 -10.59
CA CYS A 512 21.74 -19.92 -11.85
C CYS A 512 21.34 -21.31 -12.37
N SER A 513 20.46 -21.35 -13.36
CA SER A 513 19.86 -22.57 -13.89
C SER A 513 20.43 -22.99 -15.25
N GLY A 514 21.26 -22.15 -15.86
CA GLY A 514 21.99 -22.48 -17.09
C GLY A 514 23.35 -21.81 -17.06
N PHE A 515 24.38 -22.51 -17.55
CA PHE A 515 25.73 -21.99 -17.65
C PHE A 515 26.53 -22.68 -18.76
N ASN A 516 27.20 -21.88 -19.58
CA ASN A 516 28.23 -22.30 -20.53
C ASN A 516 29.25 -21.15 -20.71
N SER A 517 30.18 -21.26 -21.68
CA SER A 517 31.25 -20.27 -21.89
C SER A 517 30.77 -18.87 -22.27
N ASN A 518 29.59 -18.74 -22.90
CA ASN A 518 29.09 -17.48 -23.41
C ASN A 518 27.70 -17.09 -22.91
N THR A 519 27.13 -17.87 -21.98
CA THR A 519 25.78 -17.70 -21.49
C THR A 519 25.68 -18.14 -20.03
N TRP A 520 24.93 -17.38 -19.22
CA TRP A 520 24.29 -17.92 -18.02
C TRP A 520 22.82 -17.52 -17.96
N ILE A 521 22.03 -18.31 -17.25
CA ILE A 521 20.58 -18.13 -17.15
C ILE A 521 20.22 -18.10 -15.67
N PHE A 522 19.45 -17.09 -15.28
CA PHE A 522 18.75 -17.06 -14.00
C PHE A 522 17.32 -17.51 -14.18
N THR A 523 16.86 -18.37 -13.28
CA THR A 523 15.43 -18.69 -13.11
C THR A 523 14.99 -18.14 -11.77
N THR A 524 13.84 -17.48 -11.75
CA THR A 524 13.22 -17.00 -10.51
C THR A 524 12.82 -18.17 -9.63
N ILE A 525 12.99 -18.02 -8.32
CA ILE A 525 12.55 -19.03 -7.36
C ILE A 525 11.65 -18.42 -6.31
N LYS A 526 10.83 -19.26 -5.72
CA LYS A 526 10.21 -18.99 -4.42
C LYS A 526 11.17 -19.48 -3.35
N ALA A 527 11.47 -18.61 -2.39
CA ALA A 527 12.21 -18.90 -1.18
C ALA A 527 11.23 -18.96 0.02
N PRO A 528 11.64 -19.49 1.18
CA PRO A 528 10.92 -19.32 2.44
C PRO A 528 10.68 -17.84 2.74
N PHE A 529 9.53 -17.52 3.33
CA PHE A 529 9.27 -16.18 3.82
C PHE A 529 9.87 -16.06 5.22
N GLY A 530 10.94 -15.30 5.38
CA GLY A 530 11.63 -15.14 6.66
C GLY A 530 12.53 -13.91 6.65
N TYR A 531 13.07 -13.53 7.81
CA TYR A 531 13.89 -12.33 7.99
C TYR A 531 15.12 -12.25 7.05
N ALA A 532 15.58 -13.39 6.51
CA ALA A 532 16.73 -13.49 5.63
C ALA A 532 16.39 -13.87 4.17
N TYR A 533 15.10 -13.97 3.80
CA TYR A 533 14.68 -14.50 2.50
C TYR A 533 13.45 -13.83 1.90
N ASP A 534 13.44 -13.77 0.57
CA ASP A 534 12.56 -12.92 -0.23
C ASP A 534 11.13 -13.48 -0.41
N GLY A 535 10.86 -14.69 0.08
CA GLY A 535 9.56 -15.32 -0.12
C GLY A 535 9.26 -15.56 -1.61
N VAL A 536 8.14 -15.01 -2.09
CA VAL A 536 7.72 -15.15 -3.50
C VAL A 536 8.33 -14.01 -4.31
N HIS A 537 9.23 -14.34 -5.25
CA HIS A 537 9.85 -13.36 -6.15
C HIS A 537 8.77 -12.50 -6.85
N PRO A 538 8.99 -11.17 -7.03
CA PRO A 538 8.05 -10.25 -7.68
C PRO A 538 7.62 -10.63 -9.09
N VAL A 539 8.43 -11.44 -9.76
CA VAL A 539 8.22 -11.93 -11.12
C VAL A 539 8.55 -13.42 -11.16
N THR A 540 7.99 -14.10 -12.15
CA THR A 540 8.25 -15.49 -12.50
C THR A 540 8.82 -15.54 -13.91
N GLY A 541 9.84 -16.35 -14.19
CA GLY A 541 10.42 -16.43 -15.52
C GLY A 541 11.90 -16.75 -15.53
N ASN A 542 12.51 -16.45 -16.69
CA ASN A 542 13.92 -16.70 -16.94
C ASN A 542 14.57 -15.46 -17.56
N ARG A 543 15.81 -15.20 -17.15
CA ARG A 543 16.64 -14.14 -17.73
C ARG A 543 17.99 -14.70 -18.15
N ILE A 544 18.31 -14.53 -19.43
CA ILE A 544 19.56 -14.95 -20.04
C ILE A 544 20.51 -13.76 -20.10
N PHE A 545 21.75 -13.99 -19.71
CA PHE A 545 22.87 -13.12 -19.99
C PHE A 545 23.77 -13.86 -20.95
N SER A 546 24.12 -13.24 -22.07
CA SER A 546 24.90 -13.92 -23.09
C SER A 546 25.73 -12.95 -23.92
N TYR A 547 26.67 -13.51 -24.70
CA TYR A 547 27.26 -12.78 -25.81
C TYR A 547 27.35 -13.62 -27.08
N HIS A 548 27.49 -12.94 -28.21
CA HIS A 548 27.92 -13.52 -29.48
C HIS A 548 28.90 -12.59 -30.19
N ILE A 549 29.61 -13.12 -31.18
CA ILE A 549 30.49 -12.34 -32.06
C ILE A 549 29.77 -12.18 -33.40
N ASP A 550 29.63 -10.94 -33.86
CA ASP A 550 28.99 -10.66 -35.15
C ASP A 550 29.93 -10.92 -36.33
N ASN A 551 29.41 -10.76 -37.56
CA ASN A 551 30.18 -10.99 -38.79
C ASN A 551 31.39 -10.04 -38.96
N ASN A 552 31.45 -8.95 -38.20
CA ASN A 552 32.55 -7.98 -38.21
C ASN A 552 33.56 -8.23 -37.07
N GLY A 553 33.41 -9.33 -36.33
CA GLY A 553 34.28 -9.65 -35.19
C GLY A 553 33.97 -8.84 -33.93
N ARG A 554 32.86 -8.08 -33.90
CA ARG A 554 32.47 -7.29 -32.73
C ARG A 554 31.72 -8.17 -31.74
N MET A 555 31.94 -7.97 -30.46
CA MET A 555 31.21 -8.69 -29.41
C MET A 555 29.90 -7.95 -29.12
N ILE A 556 28.78 -8.67 -29.18
CA ILE A 556 27.49 -8.19 -28.70
C ILE A 556 27.20 -8.89 -27.38
N ILE A 557 27.24 -8.15 -26.28
CA ILE A 557 26.83 -8.63 -24.95
C ILE A 557 25.40 -8.16 -24.68
N TYR A 558 24.56 -9.02 -24.11
CA TYR A 558 23.17 -8.68 -23.88
C TYR A 558 22.58 -9.41 -22.66
N THR A 559 21.56 -8.80 -22.07
CA THR A 559 20.58 -9.49 -21.22
C THR A 559 19.25 -9.60 -21.96
N ARG A 560 18.59 -10.74 -21.84
CA ARG A 560 17.29 -11.03 -22.43
C ARG A 560 16.37 -11.66 -21.37
N GLY A 561 15.27 -11.00 -21.03
CA GLY A 561 14.31 -11.48 -20.03
C GLY A 561 12.99 -11.93 -20.64
N VAL A 562 12.42 -13.01 -20.09
CA VAL A 562 11.02 -13.36 -20.29
C VAL A 562 10.40 -13.63 -18.93
N ASP A 563 9.65 -12.64 -18.41
CA ASP A 563 9.21 -12.59 -17.02
C ASP A 563 7.74 -12.17 -16.88
N ARG A 564 7.06 -12.59 -15.81
CA ARG A 564 5.66 -12.25 -15.55
C ARG A 564 5.45 -11.96 -14.07
N VAL A 565 4.84 -10.82 -13.75
CA VAL A 565 4.62 -10.36 -12.37
C VAL A 565 3.87 -11.43 -11.57
N THR A 566 4.36 -11.76 -10.37
CA THR A 566 3.85 -12.88 -9.57
C THR A 566 2.61 -12.52 -8.75
N LYS A 567 2.53 -11.29 -8.23
CA LYS A 567 1.42 -10.84 -7.39
C LYS A 567 0.49 -9.93 -8.20
N LYS A 568 -0.82 -10.24 -8.20
CA LYS A 568 -1.84 -9.24 -8.56
C LYS A 568 -2.00 -8.28 -7.39
N ALA A 569 -2.33 -7.03 -7.68
CA ALA A 569 -2.77 -6.11 -6.63
C ALA A 569 -3.92 -6.78 -5.84
N PRO A 570 -3.98 -6.63 -4.51
CA PRO A 570 -4.91 -7.37 -3.64
C PRO A 570 -6.41 -7.05 -3.86
N PHE A 571 -6.75 -6.31 -4.92
CA PHE A 571 -8.08 -5.85 -5.22
C PHE A 571 -8.80 -6.84 -6.14
N ASN A 572 -9.65 -7.68 -5.55
CA ASN A 572 -10.47 -8.65 -6.29
C ASN A 572 -11.79 -7.99 -6.76
N SER A 573 -11.70 -6.94 -7.60
CA SER A 573 -12.85 -6.24 -8.18
C SER A 573 -12.82 -6.23 -9.72
N SER A 574 -13.92 -5.88 -10.38
CA SER A 574 -14.02 -5.70 -11.85
C SER A 574 -13.10 -4.60 -12.40
N ILE A 575 -12.52 -3.75 -11.54
CA ILE A 575 -11.49 -2.74 -11.86
C ILE A 575 -10.06 -3.31 -11.74
N SER A 576 -9.93 -4.57 -11.30
CA SER A 576 -8.63 -5.23 -11.10
C SER A 576 -7.77 -5.28 -12.37
N ALA A 577 -8.34 -5.30 -13.57
CA ALA A 577 -7.54 -5.38 -14.80
C ALA A 577 -6.67 -4.12 -15.01
N ILE A 578 -7.22 -2.92 -14.82
CA ILE A 578 -6.50 -1.65 -15.02
C ILE A 578 -5.49 -1.41 -13.90
N VAL A 579 -5.87 -1.67 -12.64
CA VAL A 579 -4.96 -1.53 -11.50
C VAL A 579 -3.82 -2.54 -11.58
N ASN A 580 -4.10 -3.79 -11.99
CA ASN A 580 -3.07 -4.78 -12.24
C ASN A 580 -2.17 -4.37 -13.41
N TYR A 581 -2.72 -3.79 -14.48
CA TYR A 581 -1.94 -3.26 -15.60
C TYR A 581 -1.03 -2.10 -15.17
N ALA A 582 -1.52 -1.17 -14.35
CA ALA A 582 -0.73 -0.05 -13.84
C ALA A 582 0.39 -0.52 -12.90
N ALA A 583 0.09 -1.43 -11.97
CA ALA A 583 1.09 -2.03 -11.08
C ALA A 583 2.14 -2.84 -11.86
N GLU A 584 1.71 -3.60 -12.86
CA GLU A 584 2.59 -4.35 -13.78
C GLU A 584 3.48 -3.40 -14.59
N SER A 585 2.91 -2.31 -15.12
CA SER A 585 3.65 -1.29 -15.87
C SER A 585 4.70 -0.59 -14.99
N ALA A 586 4.36 -0.27 -13.75
CA ALA A 586 5.30 0.31 -12.79
C ALA A 586 6.45 -0.67 -12.47
N ALA A 587 6.14 -1.95 -12.22
CA ALA A 587 7.14 -2.97 -11.95
C ALA A 587 8.09 -3.16 -13.14
N PHE A 588 7.57 -3.22 -14.37
CA PHE A 588 8.38 -3.35 -15.57
C PHE A 588 9.20 -2.09 -15.88
N SER A 589 8.67 -0.89 -15.61
CA SER A 589 9.43 0.36 -15.73
C SER A 589 10.63 0.39 -14.78
N GLY A 590 10.46 -0.08 -13.55
CA GLY A 590 11.56 -0.25 -12.59
C GLY A 590 12.63 -1.20 -13.10
N ALA A 591 12.22 -2.34 -13.67
CA ALA A 591 13.15 -3.29 -14.29
C ALA A 591 13.86 -2.70 -15.52
N ASP A 592 13.13 -1.99 -16.38
CA ASP A 592 13.70 -1.34 -17.57
C ASP A 592 14.82 -0.37 -17.20
N ASN A 593 14.57 0.52 -16.23
CA ASN A 593 15.57 1.46 -15.72
C ASN A 593 16.81 0.76 -15.14
N LEU A 594 16.63 -0.37 -14.45
CA LEU A 594 17.75 -1.16 -13.92
C LEU A 594 18.65 -1.67 -15.06
N TRP A 595 18.06 -2.25 -16.11
CA TRP A 595 18.81 -2.84 -17.21
C TRP A 595 19.40 -1.79 -18.15
N GLU A 596 18.75 -0.66 -18.36
CA GLU A 596 19.31 0.48 -19.08
C GLU A 596 20.55 1.04 -18.36
N LYS A 597 20.46 1.24 -17.04
CA LYS A 597 21.63 1.64 -16.23
C LYS A 597 22.75 0.62 -16.28
N MET A 598 22.43 -0.67 -16.36
CA MET A 598 23.43 -1.72 -16.57
C MET A 598 24.13 -1.55 -17.92
N GLN A 599 23.40 -1.25 -19.01
CA GLN A 599 24.01 -0.95 -20.31
C GLN A 599 24.93 0.27 -20.24
N GLU A 600 24.48 1.34 -19.60
CA GLU A 600 25.25 2.56 -19.41
C GLU A 600 26.53 2.31 -18.63
N LYS A 601 26.43 1.69 -17.45
CA LYS A 601 27.58 1.38 -16.59
C LYS A 601 28.57 0.45 -17.28
N LEU A 602 28.10 -0.58 -17.98
CA LEU A 602 28.95 -1.53 -18.69
C LEU A 602 29.66 -0.87 -19.89
N SER A 603 28.93 -0.13 -20.71
CA SER A 603 29.50 0.64 -21.84
C SER A 603 30.55 1.64 -21.34
N LYS A 604 30.22 2.40 -20.30
CA LYS A 604 31.13 3.34 -19.66
C LYS A 604 32.38 2.64 -19.14
N HIS A 605 32.24 1.54 -18.40
CA HIS A 605 33.37 0.78 -17.89
C HIS A 605 34.30 0.31 -19.02
N ILE A 606 33.75 -0.19 -20.13
CA ILE A 606 34.56 -0.63 -21.28
C ILE A 606 35.35 0.54 -21.87
N ASN A 607 34.68 1.67 -22.11
CA ASN A 607 35.30 2.86 -22.69
C ASN A 607 36.38 3.47 -21.78
N ASP A 608 36.12 3.54 -20.47
CA ASP A 608 37.06 4.07 -19.48
C ASP A 608 38.30 3.17 -19.31
N ASN A 609 38.20 1.88 -19.63
CA ASN A 609 39.29 0.91 -19.50
C ASN A 609 39.94 0.59 -20.86
N GLY A 610 39.93 1.56 -21.78
CA GLY A 610 40.64 1.52 -23.06
C GLY A 610 39.98 0.68 -24.15
N GLY A 611 38.77 0.17 -23.92
CA GLY A 611 37.94 -0.48 -24.93
C GLY A 611 37.15 0.53 -25.77
N ASN A 612 36.22 0.01 -26.57
CA ASN A 612 35.26 0.81 -27.33
C ASN A 612 33.92 0.08 -27.38
N ALA A 613 32.90 0.65 -26.76
CA ALA A 613 31.56 0.11 -26.69
C ALA A 613 30.49 1.19 -26.97
N SER A 614 29.37 0.76 -27.54
CA SER A 614 28.19 1.57 -27.82
C SER A 614 26.93 0.82 -27.40
N ILE A 615 26.03 1.51 -26.73
CA ILE A 615 24.71 0.99 -26.35
C ILE A 615 23.88 0.79 -27.63
N ILE A 616 23.22 -0.37 -27.74
CA ILE A 616 22.17 -0.58 -28.75
C ILE A 616 20.84 -0.31 -28.06
N GLU A 617 19.89 0.30 -28.78
CA GLU A 617 18.54 0.55 -28.31
C GLU A 617 17.91 -0.74 -27.75
N ALA A 618 17.34 -0.62 -26.55
CA ALA A 618 16.68 -1.74 -25.89
C ALA A 618 15.38 -2.08 -26.62
N LYS A 619 15.08 -3.37 -26.77
CA LYS A 619 13.78 -3.84 -27.24
C LYS A 619 12.95 -4.24 -26.04
N LYS A 620 11.75 -3.68 -25.91
CA LYS A 620 10.84 -3.95 -24.78
C LYS A 620 9.46 -4.25 -25.34
N TYR A 621 8.99 -5.45 -25.12
CA TYR A 621 7.67 -5.88 -25.52
C TYR A 621 6.88 -6.40 -24.31
N ARG A 622 5.58 -6.10 -24.28
CA ARG A 622 4.67 -6.45 -23.17
C ARG A 622 3.35 -7.07 -23.69
N PRO A 623 3.39 -8.12 -24.54
CA PRO A 623 2.17 -8.70 -25.09
C PRO A 623 1.35 -9.34 -23.96
N ASN A 624 0.04 -9.48 -24.18
CA ASN A 624 -0.80 -10.24 -23.26
C ASN A 624 -0.37 -11.72 -23.26
N TYR A 625 -0.07 -12.23 -22.07
CA TYR A 625 0.48 -13.58 -21.89
C TYR A 625 -0.43 -14.66 -22.45
N ASN A 626 -1.75 -14.57 -22.23
CA ASN A 626 -2.69 -15.59 -22.68
C ASN A 626 -2.69 -15.77 -24.22
N LYS A 627 -2.31 -14.74 -24.96
CA LYS A 627 -2.21 -14.80 -26.43
C LYS A 627 -0.97 -15.56 -26.88
N VAL A 628 0.18 -15.19 -26.32
CA VAL A 628 1.48 -15.73 -26.75
C VAL A 628 1.84 -17.03 -26.04
N LYS A 629 1.17 -17.37 -24.92
CA LYS A 629 1.44 -18.54 -24.07
C LYS A 629 1.52 -19.83 -24.88
N SER A 630 0.54 -20.13 -25.71
CA SER A 630 0.53 -21.38 -26.47
C SER A 630 1.72 -21.46 -27.41
N TYR A 631 2.07 -20.37 -28.09
CA TYR A 631 3.27 -20.32 -28.92
C TYR A 631 4.55 -20.43 -28.07
N LEU A 632 4.69 -19.65 -26.99
CA LEU A 632 5.85 -19.70 -26.10
C LEU A 632 6.07 -21.08 -25.46
N LYS A 633 5.03 -21.89 -25.33
CA LYS A 633 5.08 -23.27 -24.83
C LYS A 633 5.21 -24.32 -25.93
N ASN A 634 5.45 -23.89 -27.18
CA ASN A 634 5.54 -24.75 -28.36
C ASN A 634 4.27 -25.60 -28.59
N GLN A 635 3.11 -25.03 -28.27
CA GLN A 635 1.77 -25.63 -28.43
C GLN A 635 0.97 -25.00 -29.58
N ALA A 636 1.47 -23.91 -30.18
CA ALA A 636 0.86 -23.24 -31.33
C ALA A 636 1.95 -22.73 -32.29
N THR A 637 1.60 -22.57 -33.57
CA THR A 637 2.53 -22.07 -34.59
C THR A 637 2.57 -20.55 -34.61
N LEU A 638 3.62 -19.98 -35.21
CA LEU A 638 3.75 -18.54 -35.39
C LEU A 638 2.55 -17.95 -36.17
N GLN A 639 2.02 -18.66 -37.17
CA GLN A 639 0.84 -18.25 -37.94
C GLN A 639 -0.42 -18.08 -37.09
N SER A 640 -0.55 -18.82 -35.99
CA SER A 640 -1.69 -18.67 -35.07
C SER A 640 -1.74 -17.29 -34.39
N LEU A 641 -0.61 -16.56 -34.38
CA LEU A 641 -0.49 -15.20 -33.86
C LEU A 641 -0.72 -14.11 -34.92
N GLY A 642 -1.10 -14.49 -36.16
CA GLY A 642 -1.25 -13.56 -37.27
C GLY A 642 0.06 -13.18 -37.97
N CYS A 643 1.13 -13.93 -37.68
CA CYS A 643 2.43 -13.77 -38.30
C CYS A 643 2.51 -14.61 -39.58
N ASN A 644 2.71 -13.95 -40.73
CA ASN A 644 2.80 -14.61 -42.03
C ASN A 644 4.24 -14.85 -42.47
#